data_AF-H3KCM7-F1
#
_entry.id   AF-H3KCM7-F1
#
_cell.length_a   1.000
_cell.length_b   1.000
_cell.length_c   1.000
_cell.angle_alpha   90.00
_cell.angle_beta   90.00
_cell.angle_gamma   90.00
#
_symmetry.space_group_name_H-M   'P 1'
#
loop_
_entity.id
_entity.type
_entity.pdbx_description
1 polymer ?
#
loop_
_entity_poly.entity_id
_entity_poly.type
_entity_poly.pdbx_seq_one_letter_code
_entity_poly.pdbx_strand_id
1 'polypeptide(L)'
;MERKLIALAVSAAITATFAAGTASAAQKTVTIQGDKWDEPVVIYPTDASGSGFANIGELKVDVKDGIVIDSVTFKNTNPDSEKLRVGYLKHFGKKAVVNTLEIEAGTAKRPTVATLEFWGKEKDETGKSFDGKKVVMRDMSAFRVSNSSYSKGNYNGKSVKDAAFHADNLVIDGTTGIVFGVVQNAPTKRAVDTVWAGYSDAAEGRFTKAEKAVAGIAGSGDFKSLQVGTVNVGNATFATIDGVTKMLPSPVSGFFEQVAWSTLVKGAVLLPLDGKDTITFNLNHPDAKLALGTIGTVAVVENKVEAAQPAAASGEQPRVRSRRAAPENAPAPAAEPAAEPAATALPVNLSINVNVPDYKNEISVEKIESGAEIAISTAGSAEKSGSEVAADTAKLLKVAALSGGSEEKPAAVTTRVSVGQAGLNDAVETVYDVKPNAEGGGTTVDVDHGKTTVTSTNSVLGTLSEVASLGTMQWRAEMNHLQYRMGELRDQAGFGNGVWARAYQGKDKYGDQKVENEYLGFQAGYDHRLEGTNVILGGAVSFTHGDSKFRTGDGDNDALAFTAYGTWLHENGLFVDGTVKYAVLSNDVDMRAQNGDKVVRDKASYDTNAMSVSVEAGWRLPVTSLAYVEPQVELMYGHVRSADYRWDAYKVTAEGVDALVGRAGVMAGFSFPDKKGSVYMRASVLNDFKGEADTTFRYAGQKRVVSNDLGGSWYELGLGGNWNVTDSTYLYADFQYADGGEVDTPWRWSVGVRHAF
;
A
#
# COMPACT_ATOMS: atom_id res chain seq x y z
N MET A 1 22.84 -38.02 -19.04
CA MET A 1 22.37 -36.67 -19.37
C MET A 1 22.14 -35.94 -18.05
N GLU A 2 23.19 -35.44 -17.43
CA GLU A 2 23.83 -34.13 -17.68
C GLU A 2 23.04 -32.92 -17.15
N ARG A 3 23.69 -32.26 -16.18
CA ARG A 3 23.63 -30.84 -15.79
C ARG A 3 22.40 -30.37 -15.01
N LYS A 4 22.56 -30.29 -13.68
CA LYS A 4 22.49 -29.04 -12.90
C LYS A 4 22.72 -29.32 -11.41
N LEU A 5 23.97 -29.14 -10.98
CA LEU A 5 24.36 -28.89 -9.60
C LEU A 5 25.74 -28.22 -9.65
N ILE A 6 25.97 -27.30 -8.72
CA ILE A 6 27.20 -26.50 -8.47
C ILE A 6 27.18 -25.08 -9.07
N ALA A 7 26.81 -24.12 -8.22
CA ALA A 7 27.36 -22.76 -8.17
C ALA A 7 27.13 -22.18 -6.77
N LEU A 8 27.76 -22.79 -5.76
CA LEU A 8 28.00 -22.23 -4.44
C LEU A 8 29.49 -22.47 -4.15
N ALA A 9 30.17 -21.43 -3.66
CA ALA A 9 31.62 -21.33 -3.43
C ALA A 9 32.49 -20.99 -4.65
N VAL A 10 32.49 -19.71 -5.05
CA VAL A 10 33.66 -19.07 -5.66
C VAL A 10 34.03 -17.87 -4.78
N SER A 11 34.60 -18.15 -3.62
CA SER A 11 35.28 -17.19 -2.73
C SER A 11 36.14 -17.97 -1.75
N ALA A 12 37.16 -18.66 -2.27
CA ALA A 12 38.36 -19.14 -1.57
C ALA A 12 39.04 -20.22 -2.43
N ALA A 13 39.88 -19.81 -3.39
CA ALA A 13 41.01 -20.59 -3.94
C ALA A 13 41.49 -19.97 -5.27
N ILE A 14 42.16 -18.82 -5.20
CA ILE A 14 43.22 -18.47 -6.16
C ILE A 14 44.38 -17.93 -5.34
N THR A 15 45.01 -18.83 -4.59
CA THR A 15 46.34 -18.63 -4.02
C THR A 15 47.15 -19.85 -4.41
N ALA A 16 48.30 -19.63 -5.06
CA ALA A 16 49.18 -20.63 -5.71
C ALA A 16 48.55 -21.28 -6.96
N THR A 17 48.96 -20.95 -8.18
CA THR A 17 50.30 -21.28 -8.70
C THR A 17 50.60 -20.43 -9.94
N PHE A 18 51.51 -19.46 -9.83
CA PHE A 18 52.39 -19.11 -10.94
C PHE A 18 53.81 -19.12 -10.41
N ALA A 19 54.62 -19.97 -11.03
CA ALA A 19 55.97 -20.29 -10.66
C ALA A 19 56.88 -19.06 -10.70
N ALA A 20 57.91 -19.12 -9.85
CA ALA A 20 59.05 -18.21 -9.85
C ALA A 20 59.61 -18.03 -11.26
N GLY A 21 59.50 -16.80 -11.75
CA GLY A 21 60.25 -16.28 -12.88
C GLY A 21 60.65 -14.87 -12.51
N THR A 22 61.92 -14.69 -12.15
CA THR A 22 62.51 -13.37 -11.91
C THR A 22 62.43 -12.55 -13.19
N ALA A 23 61.48 -11.62 -13.26
CA ALA A 23 61.48 -10.52 -14.22
C ALA A 23 60.93 -9.28 -13.52
N SER A 24 61.77 -8.26 -13.39
CA SER A 24 61.39 -6.89 -13.02
C SER A 24 60.37 -6.38 -14.03
N ALA A 25 59.07 -6.43 -13.69
CA ALA A 25 57.99 -5.95 -14.55
C ALA A 25 57.65 -4.50 -14.18
N ALA A 26 58.04 -3.56 -15.03
CA ALA A 26 57.61 -2.18 -14.93
C ALA A 26 56.07 -2.09 -14.95
N GLN A 27 55.54 -1.15 -14.18
CA GLN A 27 54.13 -0.84 -14.01
C GLN A 27 53.39 -0.79 -15.36
N LYS A 28 52.59 -1.82 -15.68
CA LYS A 28 51.93 -1.92 -16.98
C LYS A 28 50.65 -1.07 -16.97
N THR A 29 50.70 0.07 -17.65
CA THR A 29 49.50 0.85 -17.98
C THR A 29 48.58 -0.01 -18.84
N VAL A 30 47.30 -0.08 -18.48
CA VAL A 30 46.28 -0.75 -19.30
C VAL A 30 45.59 0.30 -20.16
N THR A 31 45.76 0.23 -21.48
CA THR A 31 45.07 1.10 -22.43
C THR A 31 43.94 0.33 -23.11
N ILE A 32 42.71 0.68 -22.76
CA ILE A 32 41.47 0.11 -23.26
C ILE A 32 41.12 0.79 -24.59
N GLN A 33 40.81 -0.01 -25.60
CA GLN A 33 40.53 0.43 -26.97
C GLN A 33 39.44 -0.41 -27.64
N GLY A 34 38.86 0.10 -28.73
CA GLY A 34 37.82 -0.60 -29.50
C GLY A 34 36.39 -0.36 -29.01
N ASP A 35 35.49 -1.28 -29.34
CA ASP A 35 34.04 -1.17 -29.11
C ASP A 35 33.59 -1.88 -27.82
N LYS A 36 34.35 -2.89 -27.37
CA LYS A 36 34.06 -3.73 -26.20
C LYS A 36 35.37 -4.21 -25.58
N TRP A 37 35.39 -4.34 -24.27
CA TRP A 37 36.52 -4.84 -23.50
C TRP A 37 36.08 -5.92 -22.50
N ASP A 38 36.39 -7.17 -22.84
CA ASP A 38 35.91 -8.36 -22.12
C ASP A 38 36.91 -8.87 -21.06
N GLU A 39 38.15 -8.38 -21.06
CA GLU A 39 39.16 -8.77 -20.07
C GLU A 39 39.01 -7.94 -18.79
N PRO A 40 39.09 -8.55 -17.59
CA PRO A 40 39.04 -7.82 -16.33
C PRO A 40 40.15 -6.76 -16.23
N VAL A 41 39.75 -5.50 -15.99
CA VAL A 41 40.69 -4.40 -15.80
C VAL A 41 41.05 -4.30 -14.32
N VAL A 42 42.27 -4.69 -13.97
CA VAL A 42 42.76 -4.61 -12.58
C VAL A 42 43.66 -3.39 -12.41
N ILE A 43 43.30 -2.51 -11.49
CA ILE A 43 44.02 -1.26 -11.19
C ILE A 43 44.66 -1.37 -9.81
N TYR A 44 45.98 -1.35 -9.77
CA TYR A 44 46.76 -1.34 -8.52
C TYR A 44 47.02 0.10 -8.05
N PRO A 45 47.11 0.34 -6.74
CA PRO A 45 47.34 1.67 -6.20
C PRO A 45 48.76 2.16 -6.53
N THR A 46 48.88 3.48 -6.60
CA THR A 46 50.06 4.23 -7.06
C THR A 46 50.44 5.35 -6.11
N ASP A 47 51.62 5.95 -6.30
CA ASP A 47 51.98 7.14 -5.55
C ASP A 47 51.12 8.33 -6.00
N ALA A 48 51.11 9.39 -5.19
CA ALA A 48 50.35 10.59 -5.51
C ALA A 48 50.83 11.31 -6.80
N SER A 49 51.95 10.89 -7.40
CA SER A 49 52.51 11.42 -8.65
C SER A 49 52.01 10.74 -9.92
N GLY A 50 51.21 9.68 -9.83
CA GLY A 50 50.34 9.23 -10.93
C GLY A 50 50.93 8.23 -11.92
N SER A 51 51.77 7.29 -11.48
CA SER A 51 52.19 6.14 -12.31
C SER A 51 51.49 4.87 -11.82
N GLY A 52 50.63 4.26 -12.67
CA GLY A 52 49.84 3.00 -12.49
C GLY A 52 48.32 3.19 -12.64
N PHE A 53 47.90 3.54 -13.84
CA PHE A 53 46.53 3.90 -14.21
C PHE A 53 46.00 2.99 -15.32
N ALA A 54 44.67 2.89 -15.42
CA ALA A 54 44.00 2.38 -16.61
C ALA A 54 43.43 3.56 -17.41
N ASN A 55 43.54 3.46 -18.73
CA ASN A 55 43.17 4.49 -19.69
C ASN A 55 42.02 3.94 -20.56
N ILE A 56 40.84 4.54 -20.50
CA ILE A 56 39.78 4.33 -21.50
C ILE A 56 40.09 5.26 -22.67
N GLY A 57 40.92 4.76 -23.59
CA GLY A 57 41.58 5.54 -24.63
C GLY A 57 42.72 6.39 -24.08
N GLU A 58 43.47 7.04 -24.97
CA GLU A 58 44.52 8.00 -24.62
C GLU A 58 44.73 8.97 -25.81
N LEU A 59 45.68 9.90 -25.71
CA LEU A 59 45.87 10.96 -26.73
C LEU A 59 46.02 10.46 -28.17
N LYS A 60 46.56 9.25 -28.36
CA LYS A 60 46.79 8.64 -29.68
C LYS A 60 45.94 7.39 -29.93
N VAL A 61 45.05 7.04 -29.00
CA VAL A 61 44.22 5.82 -29.08
C VAL A 61 42.77 6.23 -29.07
N ASP A 62 42.08 5.88 -30.16
CA ASP A 62 40.66 6.14 -30.30
C ASP A 62 39.82 5.02 -29.69
N VAL A 63 38.73 5.45 -29.06
CA VAL A 63 37.73 4.60 -28.44
C VAL A 63 36.40 5.03 -29.02
N LYS A 64 35.59 4.06 -29.44
CA LYS A 64 34.27 4.37 -29.97
C LYS A 64 33.39 4.95 -28.86
N ASP A 65 32.50 5.85 -29.26
CA ASP A 65 31.48 6.38 -28.36
C ASP A 65 30.61 5.21 -27.84
N GLY A 66 30.67 4.94 -26.53
CA GLY A 66 29.86 3.92 -25.87
C GLY A 66 30.55 2.57 -25.66
N ILE A 67 31.88 2.56 -25.49
CA ILE A 67 32.62 1.33 -25.16
C ILE A 67 32.03 0.64 -23.92
N VAL A 68 31.87 -0.68 -23.99
CA VAL A 68 31.41 -1.51 -22.87
C VAL A 68 32.58 -2.28 -22.28
N ILE A 69 32.84 -2.09 -20.99
CA ILE A 69 33.88 -2.77 -20.22
C ILE A 69 33.18 -3.71 -19.24
N ASP A 70 33.58 -4.98 -19.23
CA ASP A 70 32.96 -5.97 -18.36
C ASP A 70 33.21 -5.68 -16.87
N SER A 71 34.48 -5.60 -16.46
CA SER A 71 34.81 -5.36 -15.06
C SER A 71 36.05 -4.49 -14.85
N VAL A 72 35.99 -3.63 -13.84
CA VAL A 72 37.11 -2.84 -13.33
C VAL A 72 37.24 -3.09 -11.83
N THR A 73 38.43 -3.47 -11.37
CA THR A 73 38.69 -3.70 -9.94
C THR A 73 39.88 -2.86 -9.46
N PHE A 74 39.64 -2.00 -8.47
CA PHE A 74 40.69 -1.28 -7.75
C PHE A 74 41.16 -2.11 -6.56
N LYS A 75 42.45 -2.48 -6.56
CA LYS A 75 43.09 -3.29 -5.51
C LYS A 75 43.55 -2.42 -4.33
N ASN A 76 43.56 -2.97 -3.12
CA ASN A 76 44.09 -2.26 -1.94
C ASN A 76 45.63 -2.21 -1.89
N THR A 77 46.28 -3.26 -2.36
CA THR A 77 47.74 -3.42 -2.28
C THR A 77 48.32 -3.59 -3.67
N ASN A 78 49.51 -3.03 -3.88
CA ASN A 78 50.30 -3.30 -5.06
C ASN A 78 51.32 -4.42 -4.71
N PRO A 79 51.36 -5.53 -5.46
CA PRO A 79 52.31 -6.63 -5.24
C PRO A 79 53.77 -6.18 -5.24
N ASP A 80 54.07 -5.11 -5.98
CA ASP A 80 55.43 -4.63 -6.21
C ASP A 80 55.84 -3.48 -5.26
N SER A 81 54.88 -2.90 -4.51
CA SER A 81 55.19 -1.81 -3.57
C SER A 81 54.09 -1.57 -2.53
N GLU A 82 54.48 -1.59 -1.25
CA GLU A 82 53.57 -1.29 -0.13
C GLU A 82 53.37 0.22 0.13
N LYS A 83 54.10 1.10 -0.55
CA LYS A 83 54.09 2.55 -0.28
C LYS A 83 52.99 3.32 -1.02
N LEU A 84 52.35 2.67 -2.00
CA LEU A 84 51.41 3.28 -2.94
C LEU A 84 49.99 3.35 -2.37
N ARG A 85 49.21 4.37 -2.78
CA ARG A 85 47.98 4.78 -2.09
C ARG A 85 46.74 5.01 -2.97
N VAL A 86 46.86 5.31 -4.27
CA VAL A 86 45.70 5.73 -5.11
C VAL A 86 45.70 5.05 -6.49
N GLY A 87 44.58 4.44 -6.89
CA GLY A 87 44.38 3.93 -8.24
C GLY A 87 43.62 4.92 -9.13
N TYR A 88 43.90 4.95 -10.43
CA TYR A 88 43.29 5.88 -11.38
C TYR A 88 42.72 5.17 -12.62
N LEU A 89 41.47 5.48 -12.94
CA LEU A 89 40.81 5.18 -14.21
C LEU A 89 40.59 6.51 -14.96
N LYS A 90 41.31 6.69 -16.06
CA LYS A 90 41.29 7.92 -16.85
C LYS A 90 40.44 7.70 -18.09
N HIS A 91 39.37 8.47 -18.24
CA HIS A 91 38.46 8.38 -19.38
C HIS A 91 38.76 9.46 -20.42
N PHE A 92 39.39 9.07 -21.53
CA PHE A 92 39.69 9.96 -22.66
C PHE A 92 38.64 9.89 -23.79
N GLY A 93 37.79 8.87 -23.80
CA GLY A 93 36.68 8.74 -24.75
C GLY A 93 35.52 9.72 -24.50
N LYS A 94 34.41 9.57 -25.25
CA LYS A 94 33.16 10.30 -24.95
C LYS A 94 32.23 9.54 -24.04
N LYS A 95 31.94 8.27 -24.30
CA LYS A 95 31.02 7.48 -23.46
C LYS A 95 31.63 6.14 -23.12
N ALA A 96 31.55 5.75 -21.85
CA ALA A 96 31.96 4.44 -21.36
C ALA A 96 30.87 3.83 -20.47
N VAL A 97 30.62 2.54 -20.65
CA VAL A 97 29.77 1.71 -19.80
C VAL A 97 30.65 0.69 -19.10
N VAL A 98 30.54 0.56 -17.79
CA VAL A 98 31.22 -0.48 -17.00
C VAL A 98 30.17 -1.34 -16.32
N ASN A 99 30.14 -2.65 -16.62
CA ASN A 99 29.12 -3.52 -16.01
C ASN A 99 29.36 -3.66 -14.50
N THR A 100 30.61 -3.88 -14.07
CA THR A 100 30.98 -3.91 -12.65
C THR A 100 32.24 -3.11 -12.37
N LEU A 101 32.15 -2.10 -11.49
CA LEU A 101 33.30 -1.41 -10.91
C LEU A 101 33.37 -1.77 -9.42
N GLU A 102 34.43 -2.45 -8.99
CA GLU A 102 34.64 -2.81 -7.59
C GLU A 102 35.87 -2.12 -7.01
N ILE A 103 35.72 -1.55 -5.82
CA ILE A 103 36.79 -0.99 -5.01
C ILE A 103 36.96 -1.90 -3.80
N GLU A 104 38.08 -2.62 -3.75
CA GLU A 104 38.32 -3.63 -2.72
C GLU A 104 38.41 -3.06 -1.31
N ALA A 105 38.21 -3.94 -0.34
CA ALA A 105 38.26 -3.58 1.07
C ALA A 105 39.66 -3.06 1.42
N GLY A 106 39.70 -1.94 2.12
CA GLY A 106 40.92 -1.39 2.68
C GLY A 106 41.13 -1.78 4.13
N THR A 107 42.04 -1.06 4.78
CA THR A 107 42.27 -1.17 6.22
C THR A 107 42.31 0.20 6.85
N ALA A 108 42.15 0.26 8.18
CA ALA A 108 42.30 1.49 8.97
C ALA A 108 43.65 2.21 8.78
N LYS A 109 44.69 1.54 8.28
CA LYS A 109 45.98 2.18 7.98
C LYS A 109 46.17 2.49 6.50
N ARG A 110 45.47 1.77 5.63
CA ARG A 110 45.62 1.79 4.18
C ARG A 110 44.25 1.63 3.52
N PRO A 111 43.45 2.71 3.40
CA PRO A 111 42.18 2.63 2.70
C PRO A 111 42.43 2.39 1.21
N THR A 112 41.51 1.71 0.53
CA THR A 112 41.55 1.59 -0.93
C THR A 112 41.00 2.86 -1.53
N VAL A 113 41.81 3.57 -2.31
CA VAL A 113 41.40 4.83 -2.94
C VAL A 113 41.35 4.66 -4.44
N ALA A 114 40.16 4.85 -5.01
CA ALA A 114 39.92 4.85 -6.45
C ALA A 114 39.61 6.25 -6.95
N THR A 115 40.12 6.60 -8.12
CA THR A 115 39.83 7.86 -8.80
C THR A 115 39.37 7.59 -10.23
N LEU A 116 38.17 8.04 -10.59
CA LEU A 116 37.72 8.20 -11.97
C LEU A 116 37.96 9.64 -12.40
N GLU A 117 38.71 9.83 -13.47
CA GLU A 117 38.99 11.14 -14.04
C GLU A 117 38.51 11.24 -15.48
N PHE A 118 37.74 12.28 -15.81
CA PHE A 118 37.43 12.63 -17.19
C PHE A 118 38.55 13.48 -17.78
N TRP A 119 39.14 13.02 -18.88
CA TRP A 119 40.24 13.67 -19.57
C TRP A 119 39.84 14.12 -20.98
N GLY A 120 40.21 15.36 -21.31
CA GLY A 120 40.06 15.91 -22.66
C GLY A 120 41.22 15.49 -23.57
N LYS A 121 40.91 15.15 -24.83
CA LYS A 121 41.95 15.08 -25.88
C LYS A 121 42.25 16.47 -26.46
N GLU A 122 41.25 17.36 -26.42
CA GLU A 122 41.33 18.77 -26.80
C GLU A 122 40.92 19.71 -25.65
N LYS A 123 40.97 21.02 -25.92
CA LYS A 123 40.49 22.05 -24.99
C LYS A 123 38.96 22.06 -24.94
N ASP A 124 38.41 22.08 -23.72
CA ASP A 124 37.00 22.29 -23.39
C ASP A 124 36.05 21.24 -24.03
N GLU A 125 36.45 19.98 -24.06
CA GLU A 125 35.60 18.89 -24.58
C GLU A 125 34.31 18.71 -23.79
N THR A 126 33.22 18.41 -24.49
CA THR A 126 31.87 18.23 -23.93
C THR A 126 31.32 16.83 -24.25
N GLY A 127 30.23 16.47 -23.59
CA GLY A 127 29.47 15.24 -23.82
C GLY A 127 30.13 13.98 -23.26
N LYS A 128 31.05 14.11 -22.29
CA LYS A 128 31.70 12.95 -21.68
C LYS A 128 30.78 12.26 -20.68
N SER A 129 30.73 10.93 -20.66
CA SER A 129 29.89 10.20 -19.71
C SER A 129 30.48 8.85 -19.30
N PHE A 130 30.30 8.52 -18.03
CA PHE A 130 30.58 7.21 -17.45
C PHE A 130 29.29 6.64 -16.87
N ASP A 131 28.92 5.42 -17.28
CA ASP A 131 27.75 4.68 -16.81
C ASP A 131 28.19 3.36 -16.16
N GLY A 132 28.12 3.29 -14.82
CA GLY A 132 28.44 2.09 -14.05
C GLY A 132 27.19 1.30 -13.68
N LYS A 133 26.99 0.12 -14.27
CA LYS A 133 25.82 -0.72 -13.96
C LYS A 133 25.79 -1.21 -12.51
N LYS A 134 26.97 -1.56 -11.99
CA LYS A 134 27.14 -1.90 -10.57
C LYS A 134 28.47 -1.34 -10.07
N VAL A 135 28.40 -0.39 -9.15
CA VAL A 135 29.56 0.17 -8.46
C VAL A 135 29.55 -0.36 -7.03
N VAL A 136 30.59 -1.08 -6.64
CA VAL A 136 30.72 -1.70 -5.30
C VAL A 136 31.90 -1.07 -4.57
N MET A 137 31.62 -0.46 -3.44
CA MET A 137 32.61 0.09 -2.51
C MET A 137 32.67 -0.80 -1.28
N ARG A 138 33.81 -1.46 -1.07
CA ARG A 138 34.04 -2.31 0.11
C ARG A 138 34.55 -1.50 1.28
N ASP A 139 34.53 -2.11 2.46
CA ASP A 139 34.84 -1.42 3.72
C ASP A 139 36.20 -0.71 3.67
N MET A 140 36.30 0.45 4.33
CA MET A 140 37.51 1.27 4.36
C MET A 140 38.01 1.68 2.96
N SER A 141 37.10 2.01 2.05
CA SER A 141 37.43 2.53 0.71
C SER A 141 36.93 3.94 0.47
N ALA A 142 37.54 4.61 -0.51
CA ALA A 142 37.14 5.93 -0.98
C ALA A 142 37.09 5.97 -2.51
N PHE A 143 36.08 6.65 -3.05
CA PHE A 143 35.95 6.86 -4.49
C PHE A 143 35.89 8.34 -4.80
N ARG A 144 36.75 8.78 -5.72
CA ARG A 144 36.74 10.13 -6.24
C ARG A 144 36.31 10.12 -7.69
N VAL A 145 35.41 11.04 -8.04
CA VAL A 145 35.07 11.34 -9.43
C VAL A 145 35.39 12.80 -9.71
N SER A 146 36.22 13.08 -10.71
CA SER A 146 36.64 14.45 -11.04
C SER A 146 36.93 14.65 -12.52
N ASN A 147 37.05 15.91 -12.92
CA ASN A 147 37.55 16.28 -14.24
C ASN A 147 39.05 16.60 -14.13
N SER A 148 39.83 16.22 -15.13
CA SER A 148 41.25 16.53 -15.15
C SER A 148 41.47 18.00 -15.56
N SER A 149 42.41 18.68 -14.92
CA SER A 149 43.00 19.92 -15.44
C SER A 149 44.52 19.81 -15.36
N TYR A 150 45.20 19.72 -16.49
CA TYR A 150 46.64 19.52 -16.51
C TYR A 150 47.32 20.66 -17.29
N SER A 151 48.22 21.39 -16.62
CA SER A 151 48.86 22.60 -17.14
C SER A 151 50.33 22.40 -17.57
N LYS A 152 50.80 21.15 -17.62
CA LYS A 152 52.20 20.79 -17.93
C LYS A 152 52.28 19.58 -18.88
N GLY A 153 53.43 19.33 -19.51
CA GLY A 153 53.63 18.13 -20.34
C GLY A 153 52.68 17.99 -21.55
N ASN A 154 52.50 16.75 -22.04
CA ASN A 154 51.74 16.43 -23.28
C ASN A 154 50.22 16.68 -23.19
N TYR A 155 49.71 17.04 -22.01
CA TYR A 155 48.30 17.33 -21.76
C TYR A 155 48.01 18.83 -21.56
N ASN A 156 49.02 19.68 -21.74
CA ASN A 156 48.88 21.13 -21.59
C ASN A 156 47.80 21.69 -22.55
N GLY A 157 46.86 22.45 -21.99
CA GLY A 157 45.78 23.10 -22.74
C GLY A 157 44.56 22.22 -23.02
N LYS A 158 44.54 20.96 -22.58
CA LYS A 158 43.41 20.03 -22.74
C LYS A 158 42.54 20.03 -21.48
N SER A 159 41.23 20.05 -21.66
CA SER A 159 40.26 20.19 -20.56
C SER A 159 38.91 19.56 -20.92
N VAL A 160 38.12 19.25 -19.89
CA VAL A 160 36.74 18.81 -20.01
C VAL A 160 35.84 19.92 -19.50
N LYS A 161 34.87 20.36 -20.32
CA LYS A 161 33.93 21.42 -19.99
C LYS A 161 32.66 20.88 -19.31
N ASP A 162 32.22 19.68 -19.68
CA ASP A 162 31.14 18.98 -18.99
C ASP A 162 31.35 17.46 -19.00
N ALA A 163 30.82 16.79 -17.98
CA ALA A 163 30.82 15.33 -17.89
C ALA A 163 29.56 14.82 -17.17
N ALA A 164 29.26 13.53 -17.32
CA ALA A 164 28.20 12.86 -16.59
C ALA A 164 28.73 11.59 -15.92
N PHE A 165 28.46 11.45 -14.62
CA PHE A 165 28.62 10.20 -13.90
C PHE A 165 27.24 9.62 -13.60
N HIS A 166 27.01 8.39 -14.02
CA HIS A 166 25.82 7.61 -13.74
C HIS A 166 26.19 6.29 -13.08
N ALA A 167 25.41 5.84 -12.11
CA ALA A 167 25.44 4.47 -11.65
C ALA A 167 24.03 3.92 -11.41
N ASP A 168 23.70 2.77 -12.01
CA ASP A 168 22.40 2.12 -11.78
C ASP A 168 22.33 1.62 -10.32
N ASN A 169 23.43 1.03 -9.82
CA ASN A 169 23.53 0.54 -8.44
C ASN A 169 24.86 0.95 -7.80
N LEU A 170 24.80 1.68 -6.70
CA LEU A 170 25.94 1.98 -5.83
C LEU A 170 25.81 1.20 -4.53
N VAL A 171 26.60 0.14 -4.37
CA VAL A 171 26.64 -0.68 -3.16
C VAL A 171 27.78 -0.21 -2.26
N ILE A 172 27.46 0.19 -1.04
CA ILE A 172 28.41 0.65 -0.02
C ILE A 172 28.39 -0.35 1.13
N ASP A 173 29.45 -1.14 1.19
CA ASP A 173 29.70 -2.14 2.23
C ASP A 173 30.66 -1.55 3.26
N GLY A 174 30.15 -1.27 4.47
CA GLY A 174 30.96 -0.77 5.58
C GLY A 174 31.16 0.75 5.57
N THR A 175 32.31 1.19 6.06
CA THR A 175 32.63 2.61 6.20
C THR A 175 33.38 3.11 4.98
N THR A 176 32.66 3.78 4.09
CA THR A 176 33.19 4.23 2.80
C THR A 176 32.75 5.65 2.48
N GLY A 177 33.49 6.30 1.58
CA GLY A 177 33.17 7.65 1.16
C GLY A 177 33.34 7.88 -0.33
N ILE A 178 32.36 8.54 -0.95
CA ILE A 178 32.48 9.09 -2.31
C ILE A 178 32.59 10.62 -2.27
N VAL A 179 33.51 11.17 -3.05
CA VAL A 179 33.71 12.62 -3.18
C VAL A 179 33.68 13.05 -4.65
N PHE A 180 32.88 14.08 -4.92
CA PHE A 180 32.75 14.66 -6.24
C PHE A 180 33.52 15.99 -6.39
N GLY A 181 34.37 16.04 -7.41
CA GLY A 181 34.90 17.27 -8.02
C GLY A 181 35.88 18.07 -7.18
N VAL A 182 37.18 17.76 -7.28
CA VAL A 182 38.23 18.51 -6.55
C VAL A 182 39.22 19.22 -7.47
N VAL A 183 39.05 19.15 -8.80
CA VAL A 183 39.91 19.81 -9.79
C VAL A 183 39.04 20.40 -10.91
N GLN A 184 39.05 21.74 -11.03
CA GLN A 184 38.34 22.66 -11.97
C GLN A 184 36.79 22.62 -12.06
N ASN A 185 36.16 23.81 -12.12
CA ASN A 185 34.71 24.10 -12.09
C ASN A 185 33.89 23.68 -13.35
N ALA A 186 34.21 22.58 -14.01
CA ALA A 186 33.44 22.09 -15.16
C ALA A 186 32.19 21.34 -14.69
N PRO A 187 30.94 21.75 -15.01
CA PRO A 187 29.73 21.09 -14.51
C PRO A 187 29.73 19.59 -14.80
N THR A 188 29.61 18.77 -13.76
CA THR A 188 29.43 17.32 -13.91
C THR A 188 28.06 16.93 -13.39
N LYS A 189 27.21 16.39 -14.27
CA LYS A 189 25.95 15.77 -13.84
C LYS A 189 26.26 14.47 -13.10
N ARG A 190 25.59 14.23 -11.98
CA ARG A 190 25.79 13.05 -11.14
C ARG A 190 24.46 12.45 -10.82
N ALA A 191 24.28 11.18 -11.18
CA ALA A 191 23.06 10.45 -10.93
C ALA A 191 23.38 9.05 -10.42
N VAL A 192 22.66 8.62 -9.40
CA VAL A 192 22.66 7.24 -8.92
C VAL A 192 21.23 6.76 -8.80
N ASP A 193 20.85 5.74 -9.55
CA ASP A 193 19.46 5.26 -9.53
C ASP A 193 19.14 4.65 -8.16
N THR A 194 19.99 3.72 -7.69
CA THR A 194 19.83 3.08 -6.38
C THR A 194 21.14 3.05 -5.59
N VAL A 195 21.10 3.56 -4.36
CA VAL A 195 22.16 3.41 -3.35
C VAL A 195 21.79 2.31 -2.38
N TRP A 196 22.75 1.43 -2.05
CA TRP A 196 22.63 0.39 -1.04
C TRP A 196 23.67 0.62 0.05
N ALA A 197 23.32 1.36 1.09
CA ALA A 197 24.19 1.71 2.20
C ALA A 197 24.13 0.65 3.31
N GLY A 198 25.28 0.09 3.71
CA GLY A 198 25.34 -0.94 4.74
C GLY A 198 25.02 -2.35 4.21
N TYR A 199 25.33 -2.63 2.94
CA TYR A 199 25.10 -3.93 2.32
C TYR A 199 26.41 -4.52 1.83
N SER A 200 26.70 -5.76 2.23
CA SER A 200 27.79 -6.55 1.65
C SER A 200 27.36 -7.24 0.34
N ASP A 201 26.06 -7.52 0.21
CA ASP A 201 25.43 -7.94 -1.03
C ASP A 201 23.97 -7.47 -1.09
N ALA A 202 23.69 -6.52 -1.99
CA ALA A 202 22.36 -5.98 -2.19
C ALA A 202 21.36 -6.99 -2.78
N ALA A 203 21.82 -7.90 -3.64
CA ALA A 203 20.92 -8.84 -4.33
C ALA A 203 20.39 -9.92 -3.39
N GLU A 204 21.19 -10.29 -2.39
CA GLU A 204 20.81 -11.27 -1.36
C GLU A 204 20.32 -10.61 -0.07
N GLY A 205 20.25 -9.27 -0.02
CA GLY A 205 19.85 -8.53 1.19
C GLY A 205 20.83 -8.69 2.36
N ARG A 206 22.10 -9.06 2.11
CA ARG A 206 23.09 -9.26 3.16
C ARG A 206 23.69 -7.93 3.60
N PHE A 207 23.55 -7.65 4.90
CA PHE A 207 24.09 -6.46 5.55
C PHE A 207 25.62 -6.50 5.69
N THR A 208 26.22 -5.34 5.97
CA THR A 208 27.66 -5.23 6.20
C THR A 208 28.06 -5.87 7.53
N LYS A 209 29.32 -6.31 7.64
CA LYS A 209 29.92 -6.78 8.91
C LYS A 209 30.63 -5.67 9.68
N ALA A 210 30.79 -4.49 9.10
CA ALA A 210 31.47 -3.38 9.74
C ALA A 210 30.62 -2.80 10.87
N GLU A 211 31.23 -2.57 12.03
CA GLU A 211 30.58 -1.87 13.14
C GLU A 211 30.52 -0.37 12.84
N LYS A 212 29.37 0.26 13.12
CA LYS A 212 29.16 1.72 12.91
C LYS A 212 29.47 2.17 11.48
N ALA A 213 29.08 1.37 10.50
CA ALA A 213 29.27 1.66 9.09
C ALA A 213 28.70 3.03 8.68
N VAL A 214 29.44 3.77 7.86
CA VAL A 214 29.02 5.07 7.31
C VAL A 214 29.17 5.04 5.80
N ALA A 215 28.09 5.35 5.09
CA ALA A 215 28.07 5.61 3.66
C ALA A 215 28.06 7.13 3.44
N GLY A 216 29.24 7.71 3.30
CA GLY A 216 29.42 9.16 3.17
C GLY A 216 29.47 9.63 1.73
N ILE A 217 28.69 10.65 1.38
CA ILE A 217 28.71 11.29 0.06
C ILE A 217 28.96 12.78 0.23
N ALA A 218 29.99 13.30 -0.45
CA ALA A 218 30.36 14.71 -0.39
C ALA A 218 30.69 15.30 -1.77
N GLY A 219 30.76 16.64 -1.84
CA GLY A 219 31.22 17.37 -3.02
C GLY A 219 31.98 18.64 -2.65
N SER A 220 32.58 19.32 -3.64
CA SER A 220 33.24 20.62 -3.43
C SER A 220 32.81 21.66 -4.47
N GLY A 221 32.72 22.94 -4.09
CA GLY A 221 32.33 24.03 -5.01
C GLY A 221 30.99 23.78 -5.73
N ASP A 222 30.99 23.94 -7.06
CA ASP A 222 29.83 23.66 -7.94
C ASP A 222 29.50 22.17 -8.07
N PHE A 223 30.30 21.29 -7.43
CA PHE A 223 30.15 19.84 -7.50
C PHE A 223 29.32 19.21 -6.39
N LYS A 224 28.63 20.03 -5.60
CA LYS A 224 27.89 19.57 -4.43
C LYS A 224 26.62 18.79 -4.76
N SER A 225 26.01 18.91 -5.95
CA SER A 225 24.73 18.24 -6.23
C SER A 225 24.86 16.78 -6.66
N LEU A 226 24.00 15.91 -6.14
CA LEU A 226 23.83 14.51 -6.54
C LEU A 226 22.35 14.23 -6.81
N GLN A 227 22.03 13.76 -8.01
CA GLN A 227 20.72 13.19 -8.30
C GLN A 227 20.66 11.76 -7.78
N VAL A 228 19.59 11.41 -7.07
CA VAL A 228 19.40 10.07 -6.52
C VAL A 228 17.94 9.66 -6.60
N GLY A 229 17.70 8.39 -6.96
CA GLY A 229 16.36 7.82 -7.00
C GLY A 229 15.96 7.21 -5.67
N THR A 230 16.52 6.03 -5.37
CA THR A 230 16.24 5.25 -4.16
C THR A 230 17.49 5.03 -3.33
N VAL A 231 17.38 5.14 -2.01
CA VAL A 231 18.45 4.84 -1.05
C VAL A 231 17.95 3.77 -0.08
N ASN A 232 18.48 2.56 -0.20
CA ASN A 232 18.27 1.47 0.75
C ASN A 232 19.34 1.54 1.83
N VAL A 233 18.93 1.64 3.09
CA VAL A 233 19.83 1.75 4.25
C VAL A 233 19.65 0.52 5.14
N GLY A 234 20.70 -0.29 5.19
CA GLY A 234 20.85 -1.41 6.10
C GLY A 234 21.43 -0.99 7.44
N ASN A 235 22.37 -1.76 7.98
CA ASN A 235 23.02 -1.47 9.26
C ASN A 235 24.13 -0.40 9.17
N ALA A 236 23.81 0.75 8.59
CA ALA A 236 24.74 1.86 8.40
C ALA A 236 24.07 3.24 8.58
N THR A 237 24.91 4.27 8.68
CA THR A 237 24.47 5.66 8.52
C THR A 237 24.71 6.11 7.09
N PHE A 238 23.65 6.48 6.37
CA PHE A 238 23.78 7.18 5.10
C PHE A 238 23.89 8.69 5.36
N ALA A 239 24.98 9.30 4.92
CA ALA A 239 25.33 10.66 5.30
C ALA A 239 25.71 11.54 4.09
N THR A 240 25.03 12.67 3.93
CA THR A 240 25.33 13.72 2.94
C THR A 240 25.49 15.11 3.58
N ILE A 241 25.67 15.19 4.90
CA ILE A 241 25.76 16.43 5.69
C ILE A 241 27.09 17.19 5.58
N ASP A 242 27.05 18.48 5.91
CA ASP A 242 28.25 19.29 6.12
C ASP A 242 29.04 18.76 7.33
N GLY A 243 30.17 18.11 7.06
CA GLY A 243 30.98 17.42 8.08
C GLY A 243 30.90 15.90 8.05
N VAL A 244 30.34 15.31 6.99
CA VAL A 244 30.40 13.86 6.71
C VAL A 244 31.82 13.29 6.82
N THR A 245 32.86 14.08 6.52
CA THR A 245 34.26 13.68 6.70
C THR A 245 34.61 13.33 8.14
N LYS A 246 33.98 13.97 9.13
CA LYS A 246 34.20 13.69 10.56
C LYS A 246 33.56 12.37 11.00
N MET A 247 32.60 11.87 10.23
CA MET A 247 31.97 10.56 10.45
C MET A 247 32.81 9.43 9.86
N LEU A 248 33.77 9.74 8.99
CA LEU A 248 34.67 8.77 8.36
C LEU A 248 35.98 8.64 9.17
N PRO A 249 36.53 7.43 9.32
CA PRO A 249 37.77 7.20 10.05
C PRO A 249 38.97 7.80 9.30
N SER A 250 39.97 8.26 10.07
CA SER A 250 41.26 8.75 9.56
C SER A 250 42.12 7.55 9.15
N PRO A 251 42.07 7.07 7.89
CA PRO A 251 42.64 7.80 6.75
C PRO A 251 41.67 8.04 5.57
N VAL A 252 40.43 7.53 5.64
CA VAL A 252 39.39 7.81 4.63
C VAL A 252 39.03 9.30 4.69
N SER A 253 38.80 9.85 5.88
CA SER A 253 38.59 11.30 6.05
C SER A 253 39.77 12.14 5.60
N GLY A 254 41.00 11.67 5.86
CA GLY A 254 42.23 12.31 5.39
C GLY A 254 42.34 12.40 3.87
N PHE A 255 41.76 11.45 3.11
CA PHE A 255 41.68 11.57 1.65
C PHE A 255 40.71 12.68 1.21
N PHE A 256 39.56 12.80 1.85
CA PHE A 256 38.63 13.90 1.60
C PHE A 256 39.29 15.26 1.87
N GLU A 257 40.12 15.35 2.92
CA GLU A 257 40.80 16.58 3.32
C GLU A 257 42.07 16.91 2.51
N GLN A 258 42.90 15.91 2.16
CA GLN A 258 44.17 16.14 1.42
C GLN A 258 43.97 16.43 -0.06
N VAL A 259 42.88 15.95 -0.65
CA VAL A 259 42.62 16.15 -2.09
C VAL A 259 42.05 17.53 -2.37
N ALA A 260 41.51 18.21 -1.35
CA ALA A 260 41.07 19.60 -1.38
C ALA A 260 42.27 20.55 -1.33
N TRP A 261 42.87 20.87 -2.47
CA TRP A 261 43.99 21.80 -2.57
C TRP A 261 43.50 23.25 -2.39
N SER A 262 43.01 23.59 -1.17
CA SER A 262 42.40 24.84 -0.70
C SER A 262 40.86 25.02 -0.78
N THR A 263 40.09 24.04 -1.29
CA THR A 263 38.60 24.11 -1.38
C THR A 263 37.90 23.29 -0.29
N LEU A 264 37.05 23.91 0.53
CA LEU A 264 36.27 23.20 1.56
C LEU A 264 35.32 22.15 0.94
N VAL A 265 35.47 20.88 1.35
CA VAL A 265 34.51 19.80 1.08
C VAL A 265 33.23 20.06 1.88
N LYS A 266 32.08 19.92 1.22
CA LYS A 266 30.74 20.10 1.78
C LYS A 266 29.89 18.85 1.59
N GLY A 267 28.82 18.77 2.36
CA GLY A 267 27.76 17.79 2.17
C GLY A 267 27.16 17.86 0.77
N ALA A 268 26.71 16.71 0.25
CA ALA A 268 26.07 16.67 -1.05
C ALA A 268 24.64 17.23 -0.98
N VAL A 269 24.32 18.15 -1.89
CA VAL A 269 22.96 18.62 -2.15
C VAL A 269 22.22 17.53 -2.91
N LEU A 270 21.17 16.97 -2.32
CA LEU A 270 20.40 15.91 -2.96
C LEU A 270 19.32 16.50 -3.90
N LEU A 271 19.23 15.92 -5.09
CA LEU A 271 18.21 16.20 -6.09
C LEU A 271 17.56 14.87 -6.50
N PRO A 272 16.31 14.87 -6.94
CA PRO A 272 15.71 13.69 -7.55
C PRO A 272 16.33 13.44 -8.94
N LEU A 273 16.14 12.23 -9.47
CA LEU A 273 16.44 11.94 -10.87
C LEU A 273 15.62 12.83 -11.81
N ASP A 274 16.10 13.04 -13.04
CA ASP A 274 15.38 13.85 -14.02
C ASP A 274 13.93 13.41 -14.22
N GLY A 275 13.02 14.38 -14.28
CA GLY A 275 11.57 14.12 -14.44
C GLY A 275 10.90 13.56 -13.17
N LYS A 276 11.61 13.53 -12.04
CA LYS A 276 11.08 13.20 -10.72
C LYS A 276 11.16 14.42 -9.81
N ASP A 277 10.31 14.43 -8.79
CA ASP A 277 10.26 15.44 -7.73
C ASP A 277 10.55 14.84 -6.34
N THR A 278 10.65 13.51 -6.25
CA THR A 278 10.71 12.77 -4.99
C THR A 278 11.95 11.88 -4.93
N ILE A 279 12.60 11.83 -3.77
CA ILE A 279 13.67 10.88 -3.45
C ILE A 279 13.15 9.86 -2.42
N THR A 280 13.39 8.57 -2.68
CA THR A 280 12.93 7.48 -1.80
C THR A 280 14.06 6.97 -0.91
N PHE A 281 13.78 6.79 0.38
CA PHE A 281 14.68 6.19 1.37
C PHE A 281 13.98 5.01 2.02
N ASN A 282 14.64 3.86 2.10
CA ASN A 282 14.14 2.66 2.76
C ASN A 282 15.05 2.30 3.94
N LEU A 283 14.50 2.29 5.15
CA LEU A 283 15.20 1.95 6.38
C LEU A 283 14.92 0.49 6.71
N ASN A 284 15.88 -0.37 6.37
CA ASN A 284 15.71 -1.83 6.34
C ASN A 284 16.40 -2.55 7.51
N HIS A 285 16.96 -1.80 8.47
CA HIS A 285 17.63 -2.35 9.65
C HIS A 285 17.38 -1.47 10.89
N PRO A 286 17.28 -2.03 12.11
CA PRO A 286 17.12 -1.23 13.34
C PRO A 286 18.23 -0.19 13.58
N ASP A 287 19.44 -0.46 13.08
CA ASP A 287 20.59 0.45 13.16
C ASP A 287 20.71 1.44 11.99
N ALA A 288 19.78 1.41 11.02
CA ALA A 288 19.79 2.34 9.90
C ALA A 288 19.67 3.79 10.40
N LYS A 289 20.45 4.71 9.84
CA LYS A 289 20.38 6.14 10.17
C LYS A 289 20.45 7.00 8.91
N LEU A 290 19.70 8.10 8.91
CA LEU A 290 19.73 9.12 7.86
C LEU A 290 20.30 10.43 8.40
N ALA A 291 21.37 10.88 7.76
CA ALA A 291 21.92 12.20 7.92
C ALA A 291 21.95 12.89 6.56
N LEU A 292 20.85 13.55 6.20
CA LEU A 292 20.69 14.20 4.91
C LEU A 292 21.18 15.64 4.99
N GLY A 293 22.02 16.03 4.03
CA GLY A 293 22.44 17.40 3.84
C GLY A 293 21.31 18.28 3.28
N THR A 294 21.68 19.25 2.46
CA THR A 294 20.68 20.12 1.80
C THR A 294 19.88 19.34 0.76
N ILE A 295 18.56 19.41 0.83
CA ILE A 295 17.65 18.98 -0.22
C ILE A 295 17.43 20.17 -1.17
N GLY A 296 17.73 19.98 -2.46
CA GLY A 296 17.67 21.04 -3.45
C GLY A 296 16.27 21.33 -3.99
N THR A 297 16.21 22.08 -5.09
CA THR A 297 14.99 22.39 -5.83
C THR A 297 15.15 21.94 -7.29
N VAL A 298 14.02 21.67 -7.96
CA VAL A 298 13.99 21.29 -9.38
C VAL A 298 13.47 22.47 -10.20
N ALA A 299 14.17 22.82 -11.28
CA ALA A 299 13.71 23.88 -12.18
C ALA A 299 12.55 23.38 -13.06
N VAL A 300 11.49 24.18 -13.19
CA VAL A 300 10.42 23.94 -14.15
C VAL A 300 10.78 24.60 -15.47
N VAL A 301 10.90 23.79 -16.53
CA VAL A 301 10.91 24.31 -17.89
C VAL A 301 9.45 24.49 -18.29
N GLU A 302 8.95 25.72 -18.23
CA GLU A 302 7.66 26.05 -18.86
C GLU A 302 7.81 25.83 -20.36
N ASN A 303 7.31 24.71 -20.87
CA ASN A 303 7.03 24.59 -22.29
C ASN A 303 5.94 25.61 -22.62
N LYS A 304 6.35 26.80 -23.08
CA LYS A 304 5.44 27.65 -23.86
C LYS A 304 4.98 26.82 -25.03
N VAL A 305 3.76 26.30 -24.94
CA VAL A 305 2.99 25.91 -26.11
C VAL A 305 2.91 27.20 -26.94
N GLU A 306 3.69 27.29 -28.02
CA GLU A 306 3.46 28.28 -29.06
C GLU A 306 2.03 28.07 -29.54
N ALA A 307 1.12 28.89 -29.04
CA ALA A 307 -0.20 29.01 -29.62
C ALA A 307 0.03 29.46 -31.07
N ALA A 308 -0.13 28.51 -32.00
CA ALA A 308 -0.12 28.79 -33.43
C ALA A 308 -1.09 29.94 -33.69
N GLN A 309 -0.53 31.08 -34.09
CA GLN A 309 -1.28 32.24 -34.53
C GLN A 309 -2.18 31.79 -35.70
N PRO A 310 -3.50 31.97 -35.64
CA PRO A 310 -4.35 31.58 -36.76
C PRO A 310 -4.02 32.47 -37.96
N ALA A 311 -3.77 31.84 -39.10
CA ALA A 311 -3.54 32.51 -40.37
C ALA A 311 -4.71 33.43 -40.71
N ALA A 312 -4.44 34.73 -40.82
CA ALA A 312 -5.41 35.72 -41.25
C ALA A 312 -5.77 35.51 -42.72
N ALA A 313 -7.04 35.19 -42.98
CA ALA A 313 -7.62 35.19 -44.31
C ALA A 313 -7.77 36.62 -44.84
N SER A 314 -7.40 36.81 -46.10
CA SER A 314 -7.56 38.02 -46.89
C SER A 314 -9.03 38.29 -47.24
N GLY A 315 -9.48 39.53 -47.10
CA GLY A 315 -10.81 39.96 -47.55
C GLY A 315 -11.13 41.44 -47.30
N GLU A 316 -10.79 42.26 -48.29
CA GLU A 316 -11.35 43.56 -48.72
C GLU A 316 -11.66 44.72 -47.74
N GLN A 317 -11.06 45.87 -48.08
CA GLN A 317 -11.29 47.22 -47.52
C GLN A 317 -12.64 47.84 -47.96
N PRO A 318 -13.00 49.02 -47.41
CA PRO A 318 -12.78 50.22 -48.24
C PRO A 318 -12.23 51.47 -47.51
N ARG A 319 -11.13 51.98 -48.08
CA ARG A 319 -10.77 53.40 -48.39
C ARG A 319 -11.26 54.54 -47.49
N VAL A 320 -10.30 55.28 -46.93
CA VAL A 320 -10.44 56.71 -46.58
C VAL A 320 -9.59 57.57 -47.53
N ARG A 321 -10.13 58.72 -47.97
CA ARG A 321 -9.48 59.67 -48.88
C ARG A 321 -8.51 60.63 -48.16
N SER A 322 -7.41 60.87 -48.88
CA SER A 322 -6.63 62.12 -49.07
C SER A 322 -5.49 62.53 -48.12
N ARG A 323 -4.27 62.28 -48.62
CA ARG A 323 -3.08 63.14 -48.82
C ARG A 323 -2.79 64.30 -47.83
N ARG A 324 -1.62 64.23 -47.16
CA ARG A 324 -0.46 65.13 -47.40
C ARG A 324 0.84 64.53 -46.80
N ALA A 325 1.97 64.85 -47.43
CA ALA A 325 3.29 64.27 -47.24
C ALA A 325 4.06 64.78 -45.99
N ALA A 326 5.07 63.99 -45.61
CA ALA A 326 5.99 64.09 -44.46
C ALA A 326 6.93 65.34 -44.46
N PRO A 327 7.76 65.52 -43.41
CA PRO A 327 9.06 64.84 -43.43
C PRO A 327 9.53 64.20 -42.10
N GLU A 328 10.49 63.29 -42.30
CA GLU A 328 11.40 62.58 -41.38
C GLU A 328 12.05 63.44 -40.27
N ASN A 329 12.14 62.86 -39.06
CA ASN A 329 13.39 62.46 -38.37
C ASN A 329 13.20 62.40 -36.84
N ALA A 330 13.17 61.20 -36.26
CA ALA A 330 13.56 60.94 -34.87
C ALA A 330 13.97 59.46 -34.70
N PRO A 331 15.09 59.15 -34.04
CA PRO A 331 15.57 57.77 -33.90
C PRO A 331 14.72 56.99 -32.88
N ALA A 332 14.45 55.72 -33.19
CA ALA A 332 13.79 54.79 -32.28
C ALA A 332 14.70 54.44 -31.09
N PRO A 333 14.17 54.29 -29.86
CA PRO A 333 14.95 53.83 -28.73
C PRO A 333 15.30 52.34 -28.92
N ALA A 334 16.53 51.97 -28.55
CA ALA A 334 17.01 50.60 -28.58
C ALA A 334 16.12 49.71 -27.69
N ALA A 335 15.66 48.58 -28.23
CA ALA A 335 14.98 47.56 -27.45
C ALA A 335 15.98 46.94 -26.47
N GLU A 336 15.72 47.08 -25.16
CA GLU A 336 16.37 46.24 -24.15
C GLU A 336 16.05 44.78 -24.44
N PRO A 337 17.02 43.86 -24.30
CA PRO A 337 16.73 42.44 -24.42
C PRO A 337 15.71 42.07 -23.34
N ALA A 338 14.59 41.48 -23.76
CA ALA A 338 13.58 40.95 -22.86
C ALA A 338 14.25 39.98 -21.87
N ALA A 339 14.12 40.27 -20.57
CA ALA A 339 14.56 39.36 -19.52
C ALA A 339 13.91 37.99 -19.75
N GLU A 340 14.72 36.94 -19.78
CA GLU A 340 14.22 35.56 -19.74
C GLU A 340 13.27 35.41 -18.53
N PRO A 341 12.11 34.76 -18.69
CA PRO A 341 11.22 34.51 -17.56
C PRO A 341 11.99 33.67 -16.53
N ALA A 342 12.00 34.13 -15.28
CA ALA A 342 12.66 33.43 -14.18
C ALA A 342 12.04 32.03 -14.04
N ALA A 343 12.87 30.99 -14.20
CA ALA A 343 12.45 29.61 -13.99
C ALA A 343 11.88 29.46 -12.57
N THR A 344 10.62 29.04 -12.46
CA THR A 344 10.01 28.67 -11.18
C THR A 344 10.64 27.37 -10.69
N ALA A 345 11.28 27.40 -9.53
CA ALA A 345 11.89 26.22 -8.91
C ALA A 345 10.89 25.57 -7.95
N LEU A 346 10.67 24.26 -8.07
CA LEU A 346 9.81 23.48 -7.18
C LEU A 346 10.64 22.83 -6.06
N PRO A 347 10.08 22.73 -4.84
CA PRO A 347 10.71 21.98 -3.75
C PRO A 347 10.76 20.49 -4.07
N VAL A 348 11.77 19.79 -3.53
CA VAL A 348 11.93 18.34 -3.66
C VAL A 348 11.27 17.64 -2.47
N ASN A 349 10.49 16.60 -2.77
CA ASN A 349 9.80 15.77 -1.78
C ASN A 349 10.67 14.59 -1.35
N LEU A 350 10.42 14.08 -0.14
CA LEU A 350 11.07 12.88 0.39
C LEU A 350 10.02 11.82 0.71
N SER A 351 10.27 10.58 0.29
CA SER A 351 9.50 9.39 0.71
C SER A 351 10.40 8.51 1.55
N ILE A 352 10.08 8.31 2.82
CA ILE A 352 10.88 7.56 3.78
C ILE A 352 10.06 6.35 4.28
N ASN A 353 10.52 5.15 3.97
CA ASN A 353 9.85 3.91 4.38
C ASN A 353 10.62 3.28 5.54
N VAL A 354 9.98 3.20 6.70
CA VAL A 354 10.49 2.53 7.90
C VAL A 354 10.03 1.09 7.87
N ASN A 355 10.89 0.20 7.36
CA ASN A 355 10.58 -1.21 7.11
C ASN A 355 10.94 -2.12 8.29
N VAL A 356 11.25 -1.53 9.45
CA VAL A 356 11.63 -2.27 10.66
C VAL A 356 10.74 -1.89 11.83
N PRO A 357 10.27 -2.87 12.62
CA PRO A 357 9.56 -2.61 13.87
C PRO A 357 10.44 -1.84 14.86
N ASP A 358 9.81 -1.03 15.72
CA ASP A 358 10.46 -0.32 16.82
C ASP A 358 11.67 0.55 16.44
N TYR A 359 11.66 1.11 15.22
CA TYR A 359 12.69 2.04 14.78
C TYR A 359 12.77 3.27 15.69
N LYS A 360 13.98 3.57 16.18
CA LYS A 360 14.22 4.61 17.20
C LYS A 360 15.30 5.62 16.81
N ASN A 361 15.92 5.44 15.65
CA ASN A 361 16.99 6.32 15.23
C ASN A 361 16.44 7.61 14.62
N GLU A 362 17.24 8.67 14.74
CA GLU A 362 16.94 9.97 14.18
C GLU A 362 17.05 9.97 12.64
N ILE A 363 16.12 10.67 12.01
CA ILE A 363 16.14 11.04 10.60
C ILE A 363 16.44 12.53 10.56
N SER A 364 17.66 12.89 10.20
CA SER A 364 18.10 14.29 10.20
C SER A 364 18.19 14.85 8.77
N VAL A 365 17.72 16.08 8.60
CA VAL A 365 17.76 16.86 7.36
C VAL A 365 18.33 18.24 7.68
N GLU A 366 19.48 18.60 7.12
CA GLU A 366 20.10 19.90 7.40
C GLU A 366 19.26 21.06 6.86
N LYS A 367 18.78 20.94 5.62
CA LYS A 367 18.04 22.02 4.97
C LYS A 367 17.08 21.49 3.91
N ILE A 368 15.87 22.00 3.89
CA ILE A 368 14.85 21.68 2.88
C ILE A 368 14.04 22.94 2.50
N GLU A 369 13.57 23.00 1.26
CA GLU A 369 12.79 24.13 0.75
C GLU A 369 11.34 24.10 1.27
N SER A 370 10.81 25.27 1.60
CA SER A 370 9.43 25.46 2.02
C SER A 370 8.47 24.97 0.93
N GLY A 371 7.37 24.35 1.37
CA GLY A 371 6.39 23.74 0.47
C GLY A 371 6.73 22.31 0.01
N ALA A 372 7.87 21.76 0.42
CA ALA A 372 8.15 20.33 0.25
C ALA A 372 7.19 19.47 1.08
N GLU A 373 6.99 18.23 0.64
CA GLU A 373 6.36 17.16 1.41
C GLU A 373 7.39 16.11 1.84
N ILE A 374 7.34 15.70 3.11
CA ILE A 374 8.06 14.55 3.66
C ILE A 374 7.02 13.49 4.01
N ALA A 375 6.91 12.45 3.18
CA ALA A 375 6.06 11.30 3.45
C ALA A 375 6.88 10.23 4.19
N ILE A 376 6.43 9.80 5.36
CA ILE A 376 7.02 8.71 6.15
C ILE A 376 6.01 7.58 6.25
N SER A 377 6.37 6.37 5.83
CA SER A 377 5.56 5.17 6.06
C SER A 377 6.18 4.30 7.15
N THR A 378 5.34 3.73 8.02
CA THR A 378 5.78 2.85 9.11
C THR A 378 4.73 1.76 9.36
N ALA A 379 5.19 0.62 9.89
CA ALA A 379 4.30 -0.43 10.37
C ALA A 379 3.43 0.07 11.54
N GLY A 380 2.23 -0.49 11.68
CA GLY A 380 1.34 -0.25 12.81
C GLY A 380 1.79 -0.93 14.09
N SER A 381 1.15 -0.56 15.20
CA SER A 381 1.30 -1.22 16.49
C SER A 381 -0.03 -1.84 16.94
N ALA A 382 0.04 -3.03 17.54
CA ALA A 382 -1.11 -3.62 18.23
C ALA A 382 -1.36 -2.98 19.61
N GLU A 383 -0.38 -2.28 20.17
CA GLU A 383 -0.42 -1.73 21.54
C GLU A 383 -0.75 -0.24 21.57
N LYS A 384 -0.33 0.51 20.55
CA LYS A 384 -0.56 1.96 20.42
C LYS A 384 -1.52 2.25 19.30
N SER A 385 -2.33 3.31 19.45
CA SER A 385 -3.19 3.80 18.37
C SER A 385 -2.36 4.28 17.18
N GLY A 386 -2.97 4.30 15.98
CA GLY A 386 -2.29 4.75 14.77
C GLY A 386 -1.76 6.20 14.87
N SER A 387 -2.48 7.10 15.54
CA SER A 387 -2.05 8.49 15.75
C SER A 387 -0.86 8.59 16.72
N GLU A 388 -0.82 7.78 17.78
CA GLU A 388 0.33 7.72 18.69
C GLU A 388 1.59 7.20 17.99
N VAL A 389 1.45 6.13 17.20
CA VAL A 389 2.56 5.63 16.36
C VAL A 389 3.01 6.72 15.39
N ALA A 390 2.07 7.39 14.71
CA ALA A 390 2.40 8.46 13.79
C ALA A 390 3.17 9.61 14.47
N ALA A 391 2.75 10.00 15.68
CA ALA A 391 3.40 11.06 16.45
C ALA A 391 4.82 10.65 16.89
N ASP A 392 4.99 9.40 17.35
CA ASP A 392 6.31 8.89 17.74
C ASP A 392 7.26 8.80 16.53
N THR A 393 6.77 8.36 15.38
CA THR A 393 7.53 8.35 14.12
C THR A 393 7.86 9.77 13.66
N ALA A 394 6.93 10.71 13.75
CA ALA A 394 7.16 12.11 13.39
C ALA A 394 8.26 12.77 14.25
N LYS A 395 8.37 12.40 15.53
CA LYS A 395 9.41 12.93 16.45
C LYS A 395 10.84 12.51 16.06
N LEU A 396 10.98 11.42 15.30
CA LEU A 396 12.28 10.95 14.78
C LEU A 396 12.84 11.90 13.72
N LEU A 397 11.98 12.67 13.04
CA LEU A 397 12.38 13.65 12.04
C LEU A 397 12.95 14.91 12.73
N LYS A 398 14.18 15.28 12.36
CA LYS A 398 14.82 16.53 12.76
C LYS A 398 15.21 17.32 11.53
N VAL A 399 14.61 18.48 11.35
CA VAL A 399 14.95 19.41 10.27
C VAL A 399 15.69 20.60 10.88
N ALA A 400 16.94 20.85 10.47
CA ALA A 400 17.74 21.91 11.06
C ALA A 400 17.36 23.31 10.53
N ALA A 401 17.04 23.42 9.23
CA ALA A 401 16.67 24.69 8.61
C ALA A 401 15.64 24.54 7.47
N LEU A 402 14.82 25.58 7.29
CA LEU A 402 13.93 25.75 6.14
C LEU A 402 14.37 26.95 5.30
N SER A 403 14.18 26.91 3.98
CA SER A 403 14.36 28.06 3.07
C SER A 403 13.12 28.36 2.24
N GLY A 404 13.07 29.52 1.57
CA GLY A 404 12.01 29.85 0.62
C GLY A 404 10.72 30.43 1.21
N GLY A 405 10.67 30.72 2.51
CA GLY A 405 9.54 31.42 3.15
C GLY A 405 9.58 32.94 2.97
N SER A 406 8.44 33.61 3.15
CA SER A 406 8.29 35.07 3.18
C SER A 406 7.62 35.52 4.49
N GLU A 407 7.53 36.85 4.71
CA GLU A 407 6.79 37.40 5.87
C GLU A 407 5.29 37.06 5.82
N GLU A 408 4.69 37.04 4.63
CA GLU A 408 3.27 36.69 4.44
C GLU A 408 3.02 35.18 4.50
N LYS A 409 3.99 34.37 4.07
CA LYS A 409 3.92 32.91 4.08
C LYS A 409 5.19 32.36 4.71
N PRO A 410 5.23 32.18 6.05
CA PRO A 410 6.43 31.69 6.73
C PRO A 410 6.81 30.31 6.20
N ALA A 411 8.12 30.02 6.23
CA ALA A 411 8.64 28.77 5.74
C ALA A 411 8.02 27.59 6.51
N ALA A 412 7.47 26.62 5.79
CA ALA A 412 6.85 25.44 6.36
C ALA A 412 7.03 24.24 5.43
N VAL A 413 7.14 23.05 6.01
CA VAL A 413 7.15 21.77 5.31
C VAL A 413 6.04 20.89 5.88
N THR A 414 5.37 20.16 5.01
CA THR A 414 4.33 19.21 5.42
C THR A 414 4.96 17.83 5.60
N THR A 415 4.70 17.21 6.75
CA THR A 415 5.10 15.83 7.02
C THR A 415 3.86 14.95 7.10
N ARG A 416 3.75 13.96 6.21
CA ARG A 416 2.69 12.94 6.27
C ARG A 416 3.26 11.67 6.86
N VAL A 417 2.62 11.14 7.89
CA VAL A 417 3.00 9.84 8.45
C VAL A 417 1.88 8.83 8.20
N SER A 418 2.15 7.87 7.33
CA SER A 418 1.30 6.73 7.04
C SER A 418 1.66 5.55 7.95
N VAL A 419 0.67 5.07 8.70
CA VAL A 419 0.80 3.95 9.63
C VAL A 419 -0.08 2.80 9.15
N GLY A 420 0.52 1.62 8.96
CA GLY A 420 -0.21 0.42 8.56
C GLY A 420 -1.17 -0.10 9.63
N GLN A 421 -2.12 -0.96 9.26
CA GLN A 421 -2.98 -1.67 10.20
C GLN A 421 -2.18 -2.63 11.09
N ALA A 422 -2.58 -2.78 12.36
CA ALA A 422 -2.00 -3.75 13.28
C ALA A 422 -2.92 -4.06 14.46
N GLY A 423 -3.05 -5.33 14.83
CA GLY A 423 -3.93 -5.74 15.93
C GLY A 423 -5.37 -5.28 15.69
N LEU A 424 -5.91 -4.43 16.57
CA LEU A 424 -7.25 -3.84 16.43
C LEU A 424 -7.25 -2.45 15.76
N ASN A 425 -6.09 -1.90 15.39
CA ASN A 425 -5.98 -0.55 14.87
C ASN A 425 -6.13 -0.52 13.34
N ASP A 426 -6.82 0.51 12.85
CA ASP A 426 -6.93 0.82 11.42
C ASP A 426 -5.62 1.39 10.87
N ALA A 427 -5.47 1.36 9.55
CA ALA A 427 -4.41 2.14 8.90
C ALA A 427 -4.80 3.62 8.90
N VAL A 428 -3.85 4.49 9.21
CA VAL A 428 -4.08 5.94 9.28
C VAL A 428 -3.00 6.71 8.56
N GLU A 429 -3.33 7.92 8.13
CA GLU A 429 -2.37 8.96 7.78
C GLU A 429 -2.55 10.13 8.74
N THR A 430 -1.46 10.61 9.33
CA THR A 430 -1.47 11.85 10.11
C THR A 430 -0.59 12.89 9.46
N VAL A 431 -1.16 14.08 9.24
CA VAL A 431 -0.46 15.22 8.64
C VAL A 431 0.00 16.16 9.76
N TYR A 432 1.30 16.47 9.76
CA TYR A 432 1.97 17.39 10.66
C TYR A 432 2.63 18.53 9.88
N ASP A 433 2.81 19.66 10.54
CA ASP A 433 3.62 20.75 10.01
C ASP A 433 4.99 20.77 10.69
N VAL A 434 6.02 21.07 9.91
CA VAL A 434 7.36 21.42 10.38
C VAL A 434 7.52 22.93 10.24
N LYS A 435 7.67 23.62 11.37
CA LYS A 435 7.78 25.09 11.43
C LYS A 435 9.05 25.52 12.16
N PRO A 436 9.58 26.71 11.85
CA PRO A 436 10.67 27.31 12.63
C PRO A 436 10.24 27.46 14.09
N ASN A 437 11.13 27.12 15.02
CA ASN A 437 10.88 27.33 16.44
C ASN A 437 10.86 28.83 16.76
N ALA A 438 9.80 29.29 17.43
CA ALA A 438 9.62 30.68 17.84
C ALA A 438 10.65 31.13 18.91
N GLU A 439 11.19 30.21 19.70
CA GLU A 439 12.17 30.50 20.78
C GLU A 439 13.63 30.57 20.27
N GLY A 440 13.85 30.35 18.97
CA GLY A 440 15.17 30.26 18.35
C GLY A 440 15.84 28.90 18.61
N GLY A 441 16.36 28.26 17.55
CA GLY A 441 17.14 27.01 17.70
C GLY A 441 16.80 25.85 16.75
N GLY A 442 16.15 26.10 15.60
CA GLY A 442 15.88 25.06 14.58
C GLY A 442 14.42 25.01 14.18
N THR A 443 13.96 23.84 13.73
CA THR A 443 12.54 23.58 13.43
C THR A 443 11.95 22.54 14.38
N THR A 444 10.64 22.59 14.57
CA THR A 444 9.89 21.62 15.38
C THR A 444 8.79 21.00 14.54
N VAL A 445 8.63 19.68 14.67
CA VAL A 445 7.44 18.98 14.18
C VAL A 445 6.35 19.17 15.23
N ASP A 446 5.28 19.86 14.85
CA ASP A 446 4.14 20.11 15.74
C ASP A 446 3.23 18.88 15.78
N VAL A 447 3.58 17.93 16.64
CA VAL A 447 2.84 16.68 16.79
C VAL A 447 1.53 16.83 17.55
N ASP A 448 1.35 17.91 18.30
CA ASP A 448 0.15 18.15 19.11
C ASP A 448 -1.04 18.59 18.25
N HIS A 449 -0.79 19.14 17.06
CA HIS A 449 -1.81 19.58 16.11
C HIS A 449 -1.92 18.69 14.86
N GLY A 450 -1.48 17.43 14.95
CA GLY A 450 -1.60 16.46 13.85
C GLY A 450 -3.04 16.19 13.44
N LYS A 451 -3.33 16.22 12.13
CA LYS A 451 -4.63 15.82 11.59
C LYS A 451 -4.60 14.37 11.11
N THR A 452 -5.22 13.47 11.88
CA THR A 452 -5.31 12.04 11.54
C THR A 452 -6.54 11.72 10.70
N THR A 453 -6.36 10.91 9.66
CA THR A 453 -7.43 10.36 8.81
C THR A 453 -7.25 8.84 8.71
N VAL A 454 -8.34 8.08 8.82
CA VAL A 454 -8.32 6.63 8.56
C VAL A 454 -8.20 6.43 7.05
N THR A 455 -7.16 5.73 6.60
CA THR A 455 -6.90 5.46 5.18
C THR A 455 -7.43 4.10 4.73
N SER A 456 -7.48 3.13 5.65
CA SER A 456 -8.12 1.84 5.44
C SER A 456 -8.56 1.26 6.78
N THR A 457 -9.78 0.69 6.82
CA THR A 457 -10.24 -0.08 7.98
C THR A 457 -9.45 -1.36 8.14
N ASN A 458 -9.33 -1.83 9.38
CA ASN A 458 -8.64 -3.06 9.71
C ASN A 458 -9.36 -4.27 9.09
N SER A 459 -8.65 -4.98 8.21
CA SER A 459 -9.25 -6.09 7.47
C SER A 459 -9.60 -7.29 8.35
N VAL A 460 -8.87 -7.52 9.45
CA VAL A 460 -9.18 -8.58 10.42
C VAL A 460 -10.51 -8.30 11.10
N LEU A 461 -10.76 -7.06 11.50
CA LEU A 461 -12.03 -6.69 12.14
C LEU A 461 -13.22 -6.82 11.19
N GLY A 462 -13.05 -6.43 9.92
CA GLY A 462 -14.09 -6.63 8.90
C GLY A 462 -14.42 -8.12 8.75
N THR A 463 -13.40 -8.94 8.49
CA THR A 463 -13.52 -10.40 8.37
C THR A 463 -14.17 -11.04 9.59
N LEU A 464 -13.78 -10.65 10.81
CA LEU A 464 -14.38 -11.20 12.03
C LEU A 464 -15.81 -10.69 12.24
N SER A 465 -16.11 -9.42 11.94
CA SER A 465 -17.48 -8.90 12.04
C SER A 465 -18.45 -9.61 11.09
N GLU A 466 -18.00 -9.96 9.88
CA GLU A 466 -18.76 -10.76 8.89
C GLU A 466 -19.27 -12.08 9.49
N VAL A 467 -18.48 -12.70 10.39
CA VAL A 467 -18.83 -13.95 11.05
C VAL A 467 -19.75 -13.76 12.25
N ALA A 468 -19.63 -12.64 12.96
CA ALA A 468 -20.50 -12.30 14.08
C ALA A 468 -21.96 -12.11 13.63
N SER A 469 -22.21 -11.68 12.39
CA SER A 469 -23.58 -11.50 11.87
C SER A 469 -24.30 -12.80 11.48
N LEU A 470 -23.58 -13.93 11.33
CA LEU A 470 -24.15 -15.20 10.85
C LEU A 470 -25.31 -15.69 11.70
N GLY A 471 -25.15 -15.71 13.04
CA GLY A 471 -26.22 -16.15 13.94
C GLY A 471 -27.50 -15.33 13.77
N THR A 472 -27.40 -14.02 13.56
CA THR A 472 -28.57 -13.16 13.32
C THR A 472 -29.18 -13.40 11.94
N MET A 473 -28.38 -13.58 10.90
CA MET A 473 -28.87 -13.92 9.55
C MET A 473 -29.59 -15.27 9.54
N GLN A 474 -28.99 -16.28 10.16
CA GLN A 474 -29.57 -17.62 10.32
C GLN A 474 -30.90 -17.55 11.09
N TRP A 475 -30.95 -16.75 12.15
CA TRP A 475 -32.19 -16.55 12.90
C TRP A 475 -33.28 -15.88 12.08
N ARG A 476 -32.93 -14.88 11.27
CA ARG A 476 -33.87 -14.22 10.34
C ARG A 476 -34.43 -15.21 9.31
N ALA A 477 -33.60 -16.11 8.78
CA ALA A 477 -34.06 -17.18 7.90
C ALA A 477 -35.07 -18.13 8.59
N GLU A 478 -34.93 -18.36 9.89
CA GLU A 478 -35.89 -19.16 10.66
C GLU A 478 -37.23 -18.43 10.88
N MET A 479 -37.27 -17.09 10.92
CA MET A 479 -38.52 -16.33 11.08
C MET A 479 -39.46 -16.55 9.88
N ASN A 480 -40.76 -16.71 10.17
CA ASN A 480 -41.81 -17.01 9.18
C ASN A 480 -43.18 -16.52 9.64
N HIS A 481 -44.13 -16.50 8.71
CA HIS A 481 -45.55 -16.18 8.93
C HIS A 481 -46.45 -17.37 8.53
N LEU A 482 -47.75 -17.31 8.87
CA LEU A 482 -48.67 -18.45 8.78
C LEU A 482 -48.69 -19.11 7.40
N GLN A 483 -48.95 -18.33 6.34
CA GLN A 483 -49.08 -18.86 4.98
C GLN A 483 -47.79 -19.54 4.49
N TYR A 484 -46.62 -19.00 4.83
CA TYR A 484 -45.33 -19.58 4.46
C TYR A 484 -45.04 -20.86 5.24
N ARG A 485 -45.52 -20.96 6.50
CA ARG A 485 -45.31 -22.13 7.37
C ARG A 485 -46.25 -23.30 7.07
N MET A 486 -47.53 -23.02 6.80
CA MET A 486 -48.56 -24.07 6.78
C MET A 486 -49.48 -24.00 5.56
N GLY A 487 -49.41 -22.98 4.70
CA GLY A 487 -50.38 -22.86 3.61
C GLY A 487 -51.80 -22.54 4.10
N GLU A 488 -52.82 -23.04 3.40
CA GLU A 488 -54.23 -22.78 3.72
C GLU A 488 -54.82 -23.76 4.75
N LEU A 489 -55.07 -23.29 5.97
CA LEU A 489 -55.71 -24.09 7.03
C LEU A 489 -57.24 -24.13 6.96
N ARG A 490 -57.89 -23.15 6.31
CA ARG A 490 -59.36 -23.03 6.35
C ARG A 490 -60.08 -24.10 5.52
N ASP A 491 -59.42 -24.64 4.50
CA ASP A 491 -59.99 -25.65 3.60
C ASP A 491 -60.29 -26.98 4.32
N GLN A 492 -59.66 -27.22 5.48
CA GLN A 492 -59.78 -28.46 6.28
C GLN A 492 -60.55 -28.27 7.59
N ALA A 493 -61.50 -27.33 7.66
CA ALA A 493 -62.20 -26.94 8.90
C ALA A 493 -62.99 -28.04 9.65
N GLY A 494 -63.02 -29.29 9.16
CA GLY A 494 -63.75 -30.42 9.75
C GLY A 494 -62.88 -31.49 10.45
N PHE A 495 -61.56 -31.33 10.49
CA PHE A 495 -60.65 -32.31 11.11
C PHE A 495 -60.13 -31.82 12.46
N GLY A 496 -59.97 -32.75 13.41
CA GLY A 496 -59.54 -32.46 14.78
C GLY A 496 -58.02 -32.42 14.93
N ASN A 497 -57.28 -33.14 14.08
CA ASN A 497 -55.83 -33.25 14.15
C ASN A 497 -55.19 -32.96 12.80
N GLY A 498 -53.95 -32.49 12.83
CA GLY A 498 -53.13 -32.28 11.65
C GLY A 498 -51.69 -32.69 11.87
N VAL A 499 -51.09 -33.33 10.86
CA VAL A 499 -49.64 -33.49 10.74
C VAL A 499 -49.18 -32.82 9.45
N TRP A 500 -48.04 -32.16 9.48
CA TRP A 500 -47.48 -31.50 8.32
C TRP A 500 -45.96 -31.56 8.31
N ALA A 501 -45.40 -31.47 7.11
CA ALA A 501 -43.97 -31.36 6.90
C ALA A 501 -43.70 -30.43 5.71
N ARG A 502 -42.56 -29.75 5.75
CA ARG A 502 -42.08 -28.90 4.66
C ARG A 502 -40.57 -28.95 4.51
N ALA A 503 -40.12 -28.71 3.29
CA ALA A 503 -38.77 -28.32 2.97
C ALA A 503 -38.76 -26.85 2.53
N TYR A 504 -37.69 -26.14 2.84
CA TYR A 504 -37.47 -24.77 2.37
C TYR A 504 -36.01 -24.56 2.06
N GLN A 505 -35.74 -23.70 1.10
CA GLN A 505 -34.39 -23.29 0.75
C GLN A 505 -34.39 -21.81 0.43
N GLY A 506 -33.31 -21.12 0.74
CA GLY A 506 -33.18 -19.71 0.41
C GLY A 506 -31.73 -19.27 0.33
N LYS A 507 -31.57 -18.06 -0.17
CA LYS A 507 -30.31 -17.34 -0.16
C LYS A 507 -30.55 -15.97 0.46
N ASP A 508 -29.75 -15.64 1.48
CA ASP A 508 -29.70 -14.32 2.08
C ASP A 508 -28.35 -13.65 1.77
N LYS A 509 -28.37 -12.34 1.55
CA LYS A 509 -27.18 -11.52 1.28
C LYS A 509 -27.16 -10.31 2.19
N TYR A 510 -26.09 -10.14 2.96
CA TYR A 510 -25.84 -8.93 3.75
C TYR A 510 -24.95 -7.98 2.94
N GLY A 511 -25.51 -6.85 2.51
CA GLY A 511 -24.90 -5.90 1.58
C GLY A 511 -23.60 -5.28 2.09
N ASP A 512 -23.64 -4.67 3.27
CA ASP A 512 -22.51 -3.92 3.83
C ASP A 512 -21.31 -4.80 4.18
N GLN A 513 -21.56 -6.07 4.51
CA GLN A 513 -20.51 -7.01 4.91
C GLN A 513 -20.19 -8.07 3.84
N LYS A 514 -20.87 -8.05 2.69
CA LYS A 514 -20.67 -9.01 1.58
C LYS A 514 -20.76 -10.48 2.03
N VAL A 515 -21.64 -10.76 2.98
CA VAL A 515 -21.91 -12.12 3.44
C VAL A 515 -23.03 -12.70 2.57
N GLU A 516 -22.82 -13.91 2.04
CA GLU A 516 -23.87 -14.69 1.38
C GLU A 516 -24.09 -15.97 2.17
N ASN A 517 -25.34 -16.29 2.50
CA ASN A 517 -25.71 -17.56 3.14
C ASN A 517 -26.78 -18.27 2.30
N GLU A 518 -26.49 -19.48 1.86
CA GLU A 518 -27.45 -20.36 1.18
C GLU A 518 -27.82 -21.51 2.13
N TYR A 519 -29.11 -21.74 2.36
CA TYR A 519 -29.56 -22.70 3.37
C TYR A 519 -30.69 -23.60 2.85
N LEU A 520 -30.73 -24.83 3.37
CA LEU A 520 -31.78 -25.83 3.17
C LEU A 520 -32.28 -26.31 4.54
N GLY A 521 -33.59 -26.21 4.76
CA GLY A 521 -34.22 -26.61 6.00
C GLY A 521 -35.39 -27.56 5.80
N PHE A 522 -35.63 -28.35 6.83
CA PHE A 522 -36.76 -29.27 6.95
C PHE A 522 -37.50 -28.97 8.25
N GLN A 523 -38.83 -28.94 8.19
CA GLN A 523 -39.67 -28.70 9.35
C GLN A 523 -40.84 -29.68 9.36
N ALA A 524 -41.14 -30.23 10.52
CA ALA A 524 -42.31 -31.09 10.72
C ALA A 524 -43.07 -30.66 11.98
N GLY A 525 -44.39 -30.79 11.94
CA GLY A 525 -45.26 -30.37 13.03
C GLY A 525 -46.52 -31.19 13.16
N TYR A 526 -47.12 -31.03 14.34
CA TYR A 526 -48.42 -31.58 14.70
C TYR A 526 -49.25 -30.50 15.37
N ASP A 527 -50.55 -30.51 15.12
CA ASP A 527 -51.50 -29.64 15.78
C ASP A 527 -52.86 -30.31 16.00
N HIS A 528 -53.60 -29.72 16.94
CA HIS A 528 -54.92 -30.15 17.35
C HIS A 528 -55.87 -28.96 17.42
N ARG A 529 -57.07 -29.11 16.85
CA ARG A 529 -58.15 -28.15 16.95
C ARG A 529 -58.92 -28.39 18.24
N LEU A 530 -58.99 -27.38 19.11
CA LEU A 530 -59.71 -27.46 20.37
C LEU A 530 -61.22 -27.60 20.13
N GLU A 531 -61.83 -28.63 20.72
CA GLU A 531 -63.25 -28.95 20.58
C GLU A 531 -64.15 -27.75 20.89
N GLY A 532 -65.16 -27.53 20.04
CA GLY A 532 -66.11 -26.42 20.19
C GLY A 532 -65.52 -25.03 19.95
N THR A 533 -64.27 -24.93 19.47
CA THR A 533 -63.62 -23.67 19.13
C THR A 533 -62.99 -23.72 17.73
N ASN A 534 -62.57 -22.57 17.23
CA ASN A 534 -61.78 -22.46 16.01
C ASN A 534 -60.29 -22.22 16.28
N VAL A 535 -59.81 -22.64 17.45
CA VAL A 535 -58.40 -22.52 17.86
C VAL A 535 -57.67 -23.81 17.54
N ILE A 536 -56.54 -23.70 16.85
CA ILE A 536 -55.60 -24.77 16.56
C ILE A 536 -54.35 -24.52 17.40
N LEU A 537 -53.92 -25.52 18.17
CA LEU A 537 -52.67 -25.47 18.94
C LEU A 537 -51.71 -26.53 18.43
N GLY A 538 -50.45 -26.17 18.25
CA GLY A 538 -49.47 -27.09 17.71
C GLY A 538 -48.03 -26.80 18.07
N GLY A 539 -47.18 -27.74 17.69
CA GLY A 539 -45.74 -27.67 17.82
C GLY A 539 -45.04 -28.16 16.55
N ALA A 540 -43.82 -27.69 16.32
CA ALA A 540 -42.97 -28.10 15.21
C ALA A 540 -41.49 -28.10 15.60
N VAL A 541 -40.71 -28.92 14.90
CA VAL A 541 -39.24 -28.94 14.95
C VAL A 541 -38.71 -28.64 13.56
N SER A 542 -37.73 -27.75 13.45
CA SER A 542 -36.98 -27.53 12.21
C SER A 542 -35.50 -27.79 12.40
N PHE A 543 -34.89 -28.34 11.35
CA PHE A 543 -33.44 -28.42 11.18
C PHE A 543 -33.06 -27.72 9.88
N THR A 544 -32.07 -26.83 9.93
CA THR A 544 -31.57 -26.08 8.79
C THR A 544 -30.06 -26.17 8.73
N HIS A 545 -29.54 -26.44 7.55
CA HIS A 545 -28.11 -26.42 7.25
C HIS A 545 -27.85 -25.36 6.18
N GLY A 546 -26.75 -24.63 6.29
CA GLY A 546 -26.37 -23.61 5.32
C GLY A 546 -24.88 -23.46 5.11
N ASP A 547 -24.55 -23.04 3.90
CA ASP A 547 -23.20 -22.70 3.45
C ASP A 547 -23.07 -21.16 3.37
N SER A 548 -22.11 -20.60 4.10
CA SER A 548 -21.81 -19.17 4.14
C SER A 548 -20.52 -18.84 3.40
N LYS A 549 -20.53 -17.72 2.67
CA LYS A 549 -19.37 -17.15 1.98
C LYS A 549 -19.11 -15.74 2.45
N PHE A 550 -17.85 -15.47 2.75
CA PHE A 550 -17.34 -14.19 3.22
C PHE A 550 -16.36 -13.61 2.20
N ARG A 551 -15.97 -12.34 2.35
CA ARG A 551 -14.94 -11.76 1.48
C ARG A 551 -13.62 -12.52 1.59
N THR A 552 -13.36 -13.11 2.75
CA THR A 552 -12.07 -13.67 3.10
C THR A 552 -12.16 -15.06 3.72
N GLY A 553 -13.20 -15.83 3.42
CA GLY A 553 -13.39 -17.17 3.95
C GLY A 553 -14.72 -17.80 3.55
N ASP A 554 -15.00 -18.95 4.13
CA ASP A 554 -16.24 -19.70 4.02
C ASP A 554 -16.56 -20.38 5.36
N GLY A 555 -17.79 -20.89 5.49
CA GLY A 555 -18.19 -21.60 6.69
C GLY A 555 -19.55 -22.26 6.56
N ASP A 556 -19.85 -23.09 7.54
CA ASP A 556 -21.08 -23.88 7.63
C ASP A 556 -21.89 -23.40 8.85
N ASN A 557 -23.22 -23.41 8.74
CA ASN A 557 -24.12 -23.08 9.84
C ASN A 557 -25.28 -24.06 9.96
N ASP A 558 -25.60 -24.45 11.19
CA ASP A 558 -26.67 -25.39 11.53
C ASP A 558 -27.64 -24.76 12.54
N ALA A 559 -28.95 -24.93 12.33
CA ALA A 559 -29.98 -24.49 13.26
C ALA A 559 -30.90 -25.65 13.61
N LEU A 560 -31.14 -25.85 14.91
CA LEU A 560 -32.19 -26.71 15.42
C LEU A 560 -33.21 -25.86 16.19
N ALA A 561 -34.43 -25.73 15.66
CA ALA A 561 -35.46 -24.88 16.25
C ALA A 561 -36.70 -25.67 16.66
N PHE A 562 -37.31 -25.22 17.76
CA PHE A 562 -38.59 -25.67 18.28
C PHE A 562 -39.57 -24.52 18.18
N THR A 563 -40.75 -24.78 17.62
CA THR A 563 -41.83 -23.79 17.46
C THR A 563 -43.08 -24.28 18.17
N ALA A 564 -43.70 -23.44 18.99
CA ALA A 564 -45.06 -23.62 19.46
C ALA A 564 -45.94 -22.54 18.80
N TYR A 565 -47.16 -22.89 18.42
CA TYR A 565 -48.06 -21.95 17.76
C TYR A 565 -49.52 -22.16 18.16
N GLY A 566 -50.27 -21.08 18.06
CA GLY A 566 -51.71 -21.05 18.23
C GLY A 566 -52.36 -20.20 17.16
N THR A 567 -53.29 -20.78 16.40
CA THR A 567 -53.99 -20.10 15.31
C THR A 567 -55.49 -20.09 15.59
N TRP A 568 -56.11 -18.92 15.61
CA TRP A 568 -57.55 -18.76 15.69
C TRP A 568 -58.10 -18.36 14.32
N LEU A 569 -59.09 -19.11 13.82
CA LEU A 569 -59.71 -18.90 12.52
C LEU A 569 -61.19 -18.53 12.68
N HIS A 570 -61.57 -17.30 12.36
CA HIS A 570 -62.98 -16.90 12.41
C HIS A 570 -63.70 -17.19 11.08
N GLU A 571 -65.00 -17.49 11.15
CA GLU A 571 -65.81 -17.84 9.98
C GLU A 571 -65.95 -16.71 8.95
N ASN A 572 -65.78 -15.45 9.38
CA ASN A 572 -65.80 -14.27 8.50
C ASN A 572 -64.48 -14.04 7.73
N GLY A 573 -63.51 -14.96 7.83
CA GLY A 573 -62.21 -14.89 7.15
C GLY A 573 -61.08 -14.25 7.95
N LEU A 574 -61.36 -13.64 9.12
CA LEU A 574 -60.34 -13.14 10.05
C LEU A 574 -59.54 -14.30 10.65
N PHE A 575 -58.23 -14.12 10.78
CA PHE A 575 -57.39 -15.01 11.56
C PHE A 575 -56.46 -14.22 12.47
N VAL A 576 -56.06 -14.88 13.56
CA VAL A 576 -54.95 -14.46 14.42
C VAL A 576 -54.03 -15.66 14.62
N ASP A 577 -52.75 -15.51 14.33
CA ASP A 577 -51.72 -16.53 14.54
C ASP A 577 -50.69 -15.99 15.54
N GLY A 578 -50.31 -16.82 16.49
CA GLY A 578 -49.24 -16.51 17.44
C GLY A 578 -48.20 -17.62 17.43
N THR A 579 -46.92 -17.25 17.43
CA THR A 579 -45.82 -18.22 17.50
C THR A 579 -44.82 -17.86 18.59
N VAL A 580 -44.24 -18.90 19.18
CA VAL A 580 -43.03 -18.81 20.01
C VAL A 580 -42.02 -19.77 19.44
N LYS A 581 -40.81 -19.30 19.16
CA LYS A 581 -39.72 -20.13 18.63
C LYS A 581 -38.50 -20.02 19.53
N TYR A 582 -37.79 -21.14 19.67
CA TYR A 582 -36.47 -21.21 20.29
C TYR A 582 -35.53 -22.01 19.37
N ALA A 583 -34.31 -21.56 19.15
CA ALA A 583 -33.32 -22.30 18.38
C ALA A 583 -31.94 -22.31 19.05
N VAL A 584 -31.22 -23.41 18.79
CA VAL A 584 -29.77 -23.49 18.95
C VAL A 584 -29.16 -23.29 17.56
N LEU A 585 -28.19 -22.40 17.48
CA LEU A 585 -27.51 -21.99 16.26
C LEU A 585 -26.02 -22.29 16.40
N SER A 586 -25.47 -23.08 15.50
CA SER A 586 -24.05 -23.47 15.48
C SER A 586 -23.40 -22.98 14.20
N ASN A 587 -22.17 -22.45 14.33
CA ASN A 587 -21.43 -21.84 13.22
C ASN A 587 -19.98 -22.30 13.27
N ASP A 588 -19.47 -22.80 12.14
CA ASP A 588 -18.08 -23.19 11.94
C ASP A 588 -17.52 -22.46 10.72
N VAL A 589 -16.38 -21.78 10.86
CA VAL A 589 -15.83 -20.91 9.80
C VAL A 589 -14.33 -21.12 9.60
N ASP A 590 -13.87 -21.04 8.35
CA ASP A 590 -12.46 -20.99 7.96
C ASP A 590 -12.18 -19.63 7.29
N MET A 591 -11.26 -18.87 7.89
CA MET A 591 -11.09 -17.47 7.56
C MET A 591 -9.62 -17.14 7.38
N ARG A 592 -9.38 -16.15 6.51
CA ARG A 592 -8.08 -15.51 6.36
C ARG A 592 -8.20 -14.00 6.43
N ALA A 593 -7.22 -13.32 6.99
CA ALA A 593 -7.18 -11.86 6.98
C ALA A 593 -5.75 -11.34 6.93
N GLN A 594 -5.58 -10.12 6.43
CA GLN A 594 -4.28 -9.44 6.42
C GLN A 594 -4.08 -8.74 7.77
N ASN A 595 -3.05 -9.15 8.52
CA ASN A 595 -2.63 -8.51 9.76
C ASN A 595 -1.19 -7.98 9.58
N GLY A 596 -1.05 -6.66 9.42
CA GLY A 596 0.22 -6.05 9.00
C GLY A 596 0.67 -6.62 7.65
N ASP A 597 1.89 -7.14 7.57
CA ASP A 597 2.45 -7.75 6.35
C ASP A 597 2.13 -9.24 6.20
N LYS A 598 1.42 -9.85 7.16
CA LYS A 598 1.13 -11.28 7.17
C LYS A 598 -0.33 -11.57 6.85
N VAL A 599 -0.56 -12.57 6.00
CA VAL A 599 -1.88 -13.20 5.88
C VAL A 599 -1.97 -14.28 6.96
N VAL A 600 -2.88 -14.13 7.91
CA VAL A 600 -3.18 -15.15 8.92
C VAL A 600 -4.38 -15.96 8.43
N ARG A 601 -4.34 -17.27 8.63
CA ARG A 601 -5.46 -18.19 8.35
C ARG A 601 -5.72 -19.01 9.59
N ASP A 602 -6.97 -19.09 10.01
CA ASP A 602 -7.38 -19.91 11.15
C ASP A 602 -8.88 -20.23 11.07
N LYS A 603 -9.30 -21.19 11.88
CA LYS A 603 -10.71 -21.58 12.02
C LYS A 603 -11.31 -21.00 13.29
N ALA A 604 -12.60 -20.72 13.26
CA ALA A 604 -13.36 -20.36 14.45
C ALA A 604 -14.69 -21.12 14.47
N SER A 605 -15.23 -21.30 15.67
CA SER A 605 -16.56 -21.84 15.83
C SER A 605 -17.26 -21.22 17.02
N TYR A 606 -18.59 -21.11 16.95
CA TYR A 606 -19.42 -20.67 18.05
C TYR A 606 -20.85 -21.18 17.97
N ASP A 607 -21.42 -21.34 19.17
CA ASP A 607 -22.82 -21.65 19.35
C ASP A 607 -23.53 -20.46 20.01
N THR A 608 -24.74 -20.16 19.55
CA THR A 608 -25.64 -19.23 20.21
C THR A 608 -27.06 -19.80 20.29
N ASN A 609 -27.92 -19.12 21.03
CA ASN A 609 -29.34 -19.46 21.10
C ASN A 609 -30.15 -18.23 20.72
N ALA A 610 -31.27 -18.47 20.06
CA ALA A 610 -32.19 -17.42 19.66
C ALA A 610 -33.62 -17.75 20.07
N MET A 611 -34.41 -16.72 20.34
CA MET A 611 -35.83 -16.85 20.64
C MET A 611 -36.65 -15.77 19.94
N SER A 612 -37.90 -16.07 19.63
CA SER A 612 -38.83 -15.09 19.08
C SER A 612 -40.25 -15.34 19.52
N VAL A 613 -41.02 -14.27 19.48
CA VAL A 613 -42.47 -14.28 19.61
C VAL A 613 -43.02 -13.46 18.45
N SER A 614 -44.00 -14.01 17.72
CA SER A 614 -44.73 -13.26 16.70
C SER A 614 -46.23 -13.35 16.90
N VAL A 615 -46.94 -12.30 16.48
CA VAL A 615 -48.39 -12.26 16.37
C VAL A 615 -48.75 -11.68 15.02
N GLU A 616 -49.46 -12.47 14.21
CA GLU A 616 -49.99 -12.10 12.91
C GLU A 616 -51.51 -12.03 12.96
N ALA A 617 -52.10 -11.05 12.29
CA ALA A 617 -53.54 -11.00 12.04
C ALA A 617 -53.79 -10.65 10.58
N GLY A 618 -54.79 -11.30 9.98
CA GLY A 618 -55.20 -10.98 8.62
C GLY A 618 -56.67 -11.28 8.39
N TRP A 619 -57.28 -10.56 7.45
CA TRP A 619 -58.71 -10.68 7.21
C TRP A 619 -59.01 -10.96 5.75
N ARG A 620 -59.40 -12.20 5.45
CA ARG A 620 -59.79 -12.57 4.09
C ARG A 620 -61.15 -11.98 3.73
N LEU A 621 -61.14 -11.06 2.77
CA LEU A 621 -62.31 -10.41 2.23
C LEU A 621 -62.62 -11.01 0.83
N PRO A 622 -63.75 -11.69 0.65
CA PRO A 622 -64.15 -12.18 -0.66
C PRO A 622 -64.49 -11.00 -1.57
N VAL A 623 -63.89 -10.97 -2.77
CA VAL A 623 -64.21 -10.02 -3.83
C VAL A 623 -65.24 -10.62 -4.80
N THR A 624 -65.08 -11.91 -5.09
CA THR A 624 -66.05 -12.73 -5.84
C THR A 624 -66.18 -14.10 -5.17
N SER A 625 -66.92 -15.04 -5.78
CA SER A 625 -66.95 -16.43 -5.32
C SER A 625 -65.61 -17.16 -5.46
N LEU A 626 -64.69 -16.64 -6.28
CA LEU A 626 -63.40 -17.28 -6.59
C LEU A 626 -62.19 -16.40 -6.25
N ALA A 627 -62.37 -15.09 -5.98
CA ALA A 627 -61.27 -14.17 -5.73
C ALA A 627 -61.39 -13.52 -4.35
N TYR A 628 -60.26 -13.33 -3.67
CA TYR A 628 -60.20 -12.67 -2.37
C TYR A 628 -59.00 -11.73 -2.26
N VAL A 629 -59.11 -10.80 -1.31
CA VAL A 629 -58.01 -9.96 -0.83
C VAL A 629 -57.91 -10.16 0.68
N GLU A 630 -56.70 -10.27 1.19
CA GLU A 630 -56.42 -10.49 2.62
C GLU A 630 -55.35 -9.50 3.07
N PRO A 631 -55.72 -8.32 3.62
CA PRO A 631 -54.79 -7.49 4.37
C PRO A 631 -54.24 -8.24 5.59
N GLN A 632 -52.97 -8.03 5.87
CA GLN A 632 -52.22 -8.70 6.93
C GLN A 632 -51.36 -7.69 7.69
N VAL A 633 -51.25 -7.88 8.99
CA VAL A 633 -50.32 -7.17 9.87
C VAL A 633 -49.67 -8.16 10.82
N GLU A 634 -48.42 -7.93 11.15
CA GLU A 634 -47.68 -8.80 12.05
C GLU A 634 -46.64 -8.00 12.84
N LEU A 635 -46.45 -8.41 14.09
CA LEU A 635 -45.39 -7.91 14.95
C LEU A 635 -44.55 -9.09 15.43
N MET A 636 -43.23 -8.99 15.25
CA MET A 636 -42.28 -10.00 15.64
C MET A 636 -41.24 -9.37 16.58
N TYR A 637 -41.00 -9.99 17.72
CA TYR A 637 -39.84 -9.71 18.55
C TYR A 637 -38.91 -10.91 18.53
N GLY A 638 -37.62 -10.68 18.32
CA GLY A 638 -36.58 -11.69 18.33
C GLY A 638 -35.40 -11.25 19.18
N HIS A 639 -34.71 -12.23 19.78
CA HIS A 639 -33.47 -12.02 20.50
C HIS A 639 -32.48 -13.13 20.18
N VAL A 640 -31.31 -12.77 19.66
CA VAL A 640 -30.15 -13.66 19.52
C VAL A 640 -29.21 -13.37 20.66
N ARG A 641 -28.83 -14.40 21.43
CA ARG A 641 -27.94 -14.24 22.59
C ARG A 641 -26.51 -13.93 22.15
N SER A 642 -25.78 -13.28 23.03
CA SER A 642 -24.33 -13.06 22.85
C SER A 642 -23.57 -14.38 22.73
N ALA A 643 -22.55 -14.41 21.88
CA ALA A 643 -21.65 -15.55 21.74
C ALA A 643 -20.19 -15.10 21.67
N ASP A 644 -19.30 -15.91 22.24
CA ASP A 644 -17.86 -15.69 22.21
C ASP A 644 -17.20 -16.70 21.28
N TYR A 645 -16.26 -16.23 20.46
CA TYR A 645 -15.37 -17.08 19.68
C TYR A 645 -13.94 -16.58 19.65
N ARG A 646 -13.05 -17.44 19.17
CA ARG A 646 -11.63 -17.13 19.01
C ARG A 646 -11.21 -17.44 17.59
N TRP A 647 -10.34 -16.58 17.08
CA TRP A 647 -9.66 -16.76 15.81
C TRP A 647 -8.23 -16.27 15.99
N ASP A 648 -7.25 -17.16 15.83
CA ASP A 648 -5.85 -16.94 16.19
C ASP A 648 -5.75 -16.39 17.64
N ALA A 649 -5.11 -15.24 17.85
CA ALA A 649 -5.01 -14.59 19.15
C ALA A 649 -6.16 -13.59 19.44
N TYR A 650 -7.11 -13.43 18.52
CA TYR A 650 -8.27 -12.54 18.69
C TYR A 650 -9.37 -13.24 19.48
N LYS A 651 -9.92 -12.55 20.48
CA LYS A 651 -11.16 -12.93 21.15
C LYS A 651 -12.26 -12.01 20.66
N VAL A 652 -13.36 -12.59 20.20
CA VAL A 652 -14.49 -11.85 19.66
C VAL A 652 -15.73 -12.21 20.47
N THR A 653 -16.50 -11.19 20.84
CA THR A 653 -17.82 -11.32 21.42
C THR A 653 -18.81 -10.72 20.43
N ALA A 654 -19.60 -11.55 19.78
CA ALA A 654 -20.82 -11.10 19.11
C ALA A 654 -21.83 -10.77 20.20
N GLU A 655 -22.16 -9.48 20.38
CA GLU A 655 -23.07 -9.06 21.43
C GLU A 655 -24.51 -9.50 21.11
N GLY A 656 -25.38 -9.53 22.12
CA GLY A 656 -26.78 -9.93 21.90
C GLY A 656 -27.53 -8.94 21.01
N VAL A 657 -28.33 -9.45 20.08
CA VAL A 657 -29.08 -8.64 19.11
C VAL A 657 -30.58 -8.78 19.37
N ASP A 658 -31.26 -7.65 19.54
CA ASP A 658 -32.72 -7.58 19.55
C ASP A 658 -33.23 -7.19 18.16
N ALA A 659 -34.29 -7.84 17.69
CA ALA A 659 -35.03 -7.45 16.50
C ALA A 659 -36.48 -7.14 16.88
N LEU A 660 -37.02 -6.02 16.41
CA LEU A 660 -38.44 -5.70 16.56
C LEU A 660 -39.00 -5.36 15.19
N VAL A 661 -39.60 -6.34 14.53
CA VAL A 661 -40.05 -6.24 13.15
C VAL A 661 -41.56 -6.05 13.10
N GLY A 662 -42.00 -4.94 12.51
CA GLY A 662 -43.38 -4.76 12.09
C GLY A 662 -43.54 -5.09 10.62
N ARG A 663 -44.56 -5.87 10.26
CA ARG A 663 -44.94 -6.17 8.88
C ARG A 663 -46.36 -5.69 8.62
N ALA A 664 -46.57 -5.06 7.47
CA ALA A 664 -47.88 -4.77 6.91
C ALA A 664 -47.91 -5.22 5.45
N GLY A 665 -48.92 -5.96 5.06
CA GLY A 665 -48.99 -6.52 3.73
C GLY A 665 -50.40 -6.80 3.25
N VAL A 666 -50.49 -7.22 2.00
CA VAL A 666 -51.72 -7.66 1.37
C VAL A 666 -51.44 -8.91 0.55
N MET A 667 -52.37 -9.87 0.64
CA MET A 667 -52.43 -11.03 -0.22
C MET A 667 -53.63 -10.91 -1.14
N ALA A 668 -53.46 -11.25 -2.41
CA ALA A 668 -54.55 -11.42 -3.35
C ALA A 668 -54.52 -12.85 -3.89
N GLY A 669 -55.65 -13.54 -3.89
CA GLY A 669 -55.70 -14.94 -4.30
C GLY A 669 -56.94 -15.32 -5.07
N PHE A 670 -56.81 -16.41 -5.82
CA PHE A 670 -57.86 -17.05 -6.58
C PHE A 670 -58.04 -18.49 -6.08
N SER A 671 -59.22 -18.77 -5.55
CA SER A 671 -59.65 -20.09 -5.12
C SER A 671 -60.19 -20.89 -6.30
N PHE A 672 -59.72 -22.11 -6.46
CA PHE A 672 -60.24 -23.02 -7.48
C PHE A 672 -61.62 -23.55 -7.07
N PRO A 673 -62.53 -23.81 -8.04
CA PRO A 673 -63.81 -24.46 -7.79
C PRO A 673 -63.67 -25.78 -7.03
N ASP A 674 -64.77 -26.25 -6.42
CA ASP A 674 -64.84 -27.54 -5.72
C ASP A 674 -63.77 -27.73 -4.64
N LYS A 675 -63.35 -26.63 -4.00
CA LYS A 675 -62.28 -26.60 -2.99
C LYS A 675 -61.00 -27.28 -3.47
N LYS A 676 -60.60 -27.10 -4.73
CA LYS A 676 -59.35 -27.68 -5.25
C LYS A 676 -58.07 -26.95 -4.81
N GLY A 677 -58.22 -25.89 -4.01
CA GLY A 677 -57.12 -25.12 -3.44
C GLY A 677 -57.13 -23.67 -3.95
N SER A 678 -55.98 -23.01 -3.95
CA SER A 678 -55.85 -21.61 -4.39
C SER A 678 -54.45 -21.28 -4.91
N VAL A 679 -54.36 -20.21 -5.70
CA VAL A 679 -53.10 -19.52 -6.01
C VAL A 679 -53.17 -18.09 -5.50
N TYR A 680 -52.06 -17.54 -5.03
CA TYR A 680 -52.03 -16.23 -4.40
C TYR A 680 -50.70 -15.52 -4.64
N MET A 681 -50.76 -14.20 -4.62
CA MET A 681 -49.60 -13.31 -4.57
C MET A 681 -49.64 -12.48 -3.29
N ARG A 682 -48.47 -12.11 -2.77
CA ARG A 682 -48.29 -11.35 -1.53
C ARG A 682 -47.35 -10.17 -1.78
N ALA A 683 -47.66 -9.04 -1.17
CA ALA A 683 -46.76 -7.91 -1.08
C ALA A 683 -46.78 -7.37 0.34
N SER A 684 -45.62 -7.23 0.97
CA SER A 684 -45.47 -6.70 2.32
C SER A 684 -44.38 -5.65 2.39
N VAL A 685 -44.55 -4.71 3.31
CA VAL A 685 -43.48 -3.83 3.79
C VAL A 685 -43.18 -4.19 5.23
N LEU A 686 -41.90 -4.18 5.57
CA LEU A 686 -41.39 -4.55 6.87
C LEU A 686 -40.46 -3.46 7.38
N ASN A 687 -40.39 -3.29 8.68
CA ASN A 687 -39.38 -2.44 9.31
C ASN A 687 -38.91 -3.06 10.62
N ASP A 688 -37.59 -3.20 10.79
CA ASP A 688 -36.96 -3.51 12.07
C ASP A 688 -36.59 -2.22 12.81
N PHE A 689 -37.17 -2.04 13.99
CA PHE A 689 -36.99 -0.86 14.84
C PHE A 689 -35.80 -0.96 15.81
N LYS A 690 -35.11 -2.11 15.87
CA LYS A 690 -34.09 -2.38 16.91
C LYS A 690 -32.77 -2.95 16.43
N GLY A 691 -32.64 -3.41 15.18
CA GLY A 691 -31.57 -4.27 14.64
C GLY A 691 -30.09 -3.83 14.74
N GLU A 692 -29.67 -3.14 15.80
CA GLU A 692 -28.27 -2.83 16.10
C GLU A 692 -27.52 -4.10 16.55
N ALA A 693 -26.36 -4.35 15.95
CA ALA A 693 -25.51 -5.50 16.21
C ALA A 693 -24.07 -5.06 16.52
N ASP A 694 -23.71 -5.11 17.80
CA ASP A 694 -22.36 -4.80 18.26
C ASP A 694 -21.46 -6.04 18.27
N THR A 695 -20.19 -5.84 17.93
CA THR A 695 -19.15 -6.86 18.05
C THR A 695 -17.97 -6.29 18.83
N THR A 696 -17.63 -6.93 19.96
CA THR A 696 -16.47 -6.56 20.77
C THR A 696 -15.26 -7.44 20.43
N PHE A 697 -14.18 -6.81 19.99
CA PHE A 697 -12.89 -7.43 19.72
C PHE A 697 -11.90 -7.18 20.85
N ARG A 698 -11.11 -8.20 21.19
CA ARG A 698 -10.00 -8.10 22.14
C ARG A 698 -8.76 -8.79 21.60
N TYR A 699 -7.63 -8.08 21.64
CA TYR A 699 -6.32 -8.57 21.18
C TYR A 699 -5.21 -7.84 21.94
N ALA A 700 -4.19 -8.57 22.38
CA ALA A 700 -3.03 -8.02 23.10
C ALA A 700 -3.38 -7.04 24.26
N GLY A 701 -4.48 -7.30 24.98
CA GLY A 701 -4.95 -6.45 26.09
C GLY A 701 -5.78 -5.23 25.66
N GLN A 702 -5.88 -4.94 24.37
CA GLN A 702 -6.73 -3.87 23.81
C GLN A 702 -8.17 -4.35 23.59
N LYS A 703 -9.12 -3.41 23.57
CA LYS A 703 -10.55 -3.63 23.28
C LYS A 703 -11.02 -2.65 22.20
N ARG A 704 -11.78 -3.14 21.22
CA ARG A 704 -12.50 -2.31 20.24
C ARG A 704 -13.91 -2.84 20.05
N VAL A 705 -14.89 -1.97 19.90
CA VAL A 705 -16.27 -2.32 19.55
C VAL A 705 -16.56 -1.80 18.16
N VAL A 706 -17.18 -2.62 17.32
CA VAL A 706 -17.72 -2.22 16.01
C VAL A 706 -19.21 -2.45 16.05
N SER A 707 -19.97 -1.42 15.72
CA SER A 707 -21.43 -1.47 15.63
C SER A 707 -21.82 -1.60 14.17
N ASN A 708 -22.73 -2.52 13.89
CA ASN A 708 -23.38 -2.67 12.59
C ASN A 708 -24.90 -2.48 12.75
N ASP A 709 -25.56 -1.98 11.72
CA ASP A 709 -27.01 -1.82 11.70
C ASP A 709 -27.60 -2.86 10.75
N LEU A 710 -28.34 -3.83 11.28
CA LEU A 710 -29.11 -4.82 10.53
C LEU A 710 -30.60 -4.42 10.42
N GLY A 711 -30.96 -3.27 10.97
CA GLY A 711 -32.31 -2.75 11.04
C GLY A 711 -32.79 -2.09 9.75
N GLY A 712 -33.88 -1.35 9.83
CA GLY A 712 -34.42 -0.58 8.71
C GLY A 712 -35.58 -1.26 7.98
N SER A 713 -36.00 -0.66 6.87
CA SER A 713 -37.18 -1.06 6.11
C SER A 713 -36.82 -1.90 4.89
N TRP A 714 -37.63 -2.91 4.58
CA TRP A 714 -37.53 -3.69 3.34
C TRP A 714 -38.92 -4.06 2.82
N TYR A 715 -38.98 -4.56 1.59
CA TYR A 715 -40.21 -5.09 1.01
C TYR A 715 -40.06 -6.57 0.67
N GLU A 716 -41.19 -7.27 0.69
CA GLU A 716 -41.27 -8.69 0.36
C GLU A 716 -42.37 -8.92 -0.67
N LEU A 717 -42.05 -9.71 -1.70
CA LEU A 717 -42.98 -10.19 -2.71
C LEU A 717 -43.04 -11.72 -2.64
N GLY A 718 -44.26 -12.25 -2.68
CA GLY A 718 -44.50 -13.69 -2.61
C GLY A 718 -45.45 -14.17 -3.71
N LEU A 719 -45.23 -15.38 -4.21
CA LEU A 719 -46.14 -16.10 -5.10
C LEU A 719 -46.26 -17.53 -4.60
N GLY A 720 -47.48 -17.99 -4.34
CA GLY A 720 -47.70 -19.33 -3.81
C GLY A 720 -49.04 -19.92 -4.20
N GLY A 721 -49.25 -21.16 -3.76
CA GLY A 721 -50.49 -21.86 -3.96
C GLY A 721 -50.65 -23.06 -3.04
N ASN A 722 -51.88 -23.48 -2.87
CA ASN A 722 -52.30 -24.66 -2.12
C ASN A 722 -53.12 -25.55 -3.05
N TRP A 723 -52.95 -26.86 -2.95
CA TRP A 723 -53.60 -27.84 -3.81
C TRP A 723 -54.17 -28.98 -2.97
N ASN A 724 -55.51 -29.08 -2.94
CA ASN A 724 -56.19 -30.10 -2.16
C ASN A 724 -56.23 -31.41 -2.97
N VAL A 725 -55.40 -32.38 -2.58
CA VAL A 725 -55.29 -33.69 -3.22
C VAL A 725 -56.48 -34.57 -2.81
N THR A 726 -56.86 -34.50 -1.52
CA THR A 726 -58.04 -35.12 -0.93
C THR A 726 -58.70 -34.11 0.01
N ASP A 727 -59.89 -34.42 0.55
CA ASP A 727 -60.53 -33.58 1.58
C ASP A 727 -59.65 -33.44 2.84
N SER A 728 -58.81 -34.44 3.11
CA SER A 728 -57.91 -34.52 4.26
C SER A 728 -56.45 -34.19 3.96
N THR A 729 -56.05 -33.95 2.71
CA THR A 729 -54.63 -33.77 2.36
C THR A 729 -54.44 -32.65 1.35
N TYR A 730 -53.55 -31.71 1.66
CA TYR A 730 -53.11 -30.69 0.70
C TYR A 730 -51.60 -30.55 0.60
N LEU A 731 -51.18 -30.09 -0.57
CA LEU A 731 -49.82 -29.66 -0.87
C LEU A 731 -49.80 -28.15 -0.98
N TYR A 732 -48.68 -27.53 -0.64
CA TYR A 732 -48.49 -26.09 -0.85
C TYR A 732 -47.07 -25.80 -1.30
N ALA A 733 -46.94 -24.70 -2.04
CA ALA A 733 -45.66 -24.14 -2.44
C ALA A 733 -45.74 -22.61 -2.35
N ASP A 734 -44.65 -21.97 -1.92
CA ASP A 734 -44.52 -20.52 -1.85
C ASP A 734 -43.10 -20.13 -2.25
N PHE A 735 -42.98 -19.14 -3.12
CA PHE A 735 -41.74 -18.50 -3.53
C PHE A 735 -41.75 -17.05 -3.03
N GLN A 736 -40.63 -16.60 -2.48
CA GLN A 736 -40.46 -15.28 -1.90
C GLN A 736 -39.20 -14.60 -2.43
N TYR A 737 -39.30 -13.28 -2.58
CA TYR A 737 -38.23 -12.35 -2.85
C TYR A 737 -38.32 -11.21 -1.83
N ALA A 738 -37.18 -10.79 -1.27
CA ALA A 738 -37.09 -9.66 -0.36
C ALA A 738 -35.90 -8.77 -0.74
N ASP A 739 -36.08 -7.45 -0.67
CA ASP A 739 -35.06 -6.48 -1.11
C ASP A 739 -35.27 -5.11 -0.46
N GLY A 740 -34.24 -4.26 -0.55
CA GLY A 740 -34.25 -2.87 -0.11
C GLY A 740 -33.90 -2.65 1.36
N GLY A 741 -33.60 -3.73 2.09
CA GLY A 741 -33.04 -3.68 3.44
C GLY A 741 -31.55 -4.00 3.44
N GLU A 742 -30.99 -4.16 4.63
CA GLU A 742 -29.58 -4.50 4.77
C GLU A 742 -29.29 -5.99 4.47
N VAL A 743 -30.30 -6.84 4.67
CA VAL A 743 -30.29 -8.25 4.28
C VAL A 743 -31.33 -8.49 3.20
N ASP A 744 -30.88 -8.80 2.00
CA ASP A 744 -31.70 -9.16 0.86
C ASP A 744 -31.90 -10.66 0.76
N THR A 745 -33.09 -11.10 0.34
CA THR A 745 -33.41 -12.49 0.04
C THR A 745 -33.74 -12.58 -1.46
N PRO A 746 -32.74 -12.71 -2.36
CA PRO A 746 -32.94 -12.76 -3.80
C PRO A 746 -33.83 -13.91 -4.27
N TRP A 747 -33.89 -15.00 -3.50
CA TRP A 747 -34.87 -16.06 -3.70
C TRP A 747 -34.98 -16.89 -2.43
N ARG A 748 -36.20 -17.36 -2.16
CA ARG A 748 -36.49 -18.35 -1.16
C ARG A 748 -37.73 -19.12 -1.60
N TRP A 749 -37.76 -20.43 -1.35
CA TRP A 749 -38.93 -21.25 -1.62
C TRP A 749 -39.26 -22.14 -0.44
N SER A 750 -40.53 -22.53 -0.34
CA SER A 750 -41.01 -23.56 0.58
C SER A 750 -42.00 -24.48 -0.13
N VAL A 751 -41.91 -25.78 0.13
CA VAL A 751 -42.84 -26.79 -0.35
C VAL A 751 -43.22 -27.68 0.82
N GLY A 752 -44.51 -27.92 1.00
CA GLY A 752 -44.99 -28.75 2.10
C GLY A 752 -46.25 -29.54 1.80
N VAL A 753 -46.52 -30.45 2.71
CA VAL A 753 -47.69 -31.32 2.73
C VAL A 753 -48.33 -31.28 4.11
N ARG A 754 -49.66 -31.29 4.14
CA ARG A 754 -50.43 -31.45 5.36
C ARG A 754 -51.47 -32.55 5.19
N HIS A 755 -51.61 -33.38 6.21
CA HIS A 755 -52.66 -34.38 6.34
C HIS A 755 -53.44 -34.15 7.63
N ALA A 756 -54.76 -34.04 7.53
CA ALA A 756 -55.67 -33.82 8.63
C ALA A 756 -56.58 -35.04 8.85
N PHE A 757 -56.86 -35.38 10.12
CA PHE A 757 -57.59 -36.60 10.49
C PHE A 757 -58.43 -36.45 11.77
#